data_AF-A0A6G8U1I4-F1
#
_entry.id   AF-A0A6G8U1I4-F1
#
_cell.length_a   1.000
_cell.length_b   1.000
_cell.length_c   1.000
_cell.angle_alpha   90.00
_cell.angle_beta   90.00
_cell.angle_gamma   90.00
#
_symmetry.space_group_name_H-M   'P 1'
#
loop_
_entity.id
_entity.type
_entity.pdbx_description
1 polymer ?
#
loop_
_entity_poly.entity_id
_entity_poly.type
_entity_poly.pdbx_seq_one_letter_code
_entity_poly.pdbx_strand_id
1 'polypeptide(L)'
;MATAVNVSATNNAEIDGLLSGYKWTGTINYSFPDAASDYSNPYYGGSGEPTISGFAAAPTQIQAAINYAIGLILGYTNADIQYTGTNGADIMVAQSPAANPTAYAYYPGNYASGGDVWFGTQYNFSLAKLGNYYFTTALHELGHALGLKHSQEAGGPGNVAVPSAHDSSEYTVMSYRSYVGASTTGGYTNEAYGFSQTYMANDILALQTMYGADYTTQSSNTVYTWNPTTGQQFINGIAQLAPGGGVGGSANRIYETVWDGGGVDTYDLSNYTTSLSINLNPGAASLLSSVQLANLGNGHYASGNVYNAYLYNGDARSYIDNASGGSGNDTLVGNAIANTLSGGSGNDTITGGGGNDTIIGGAGSDIVVYSGNQANYAISYDANTQTFTVVDQRVGPADGADTVTGVEYFKFANGTIASPTFLTPIVIEALGTTSLVQVGNTYSMNPIPNATGPQLKFSGAPVAVDMWAGWAPIGAEQTAGGYDVAWKNTSTGQYNIWSTDSNGNYITNLLSFAPGANVGLQSYEPLFHQDLNGDGAIGAPTIAIESAGSTILAQVGSNYFLNPVAGGSGPELMFSGASVTVGMWTGWAPIGAEQTGSGYVVAWKNAGTGQYNIWSTDSNGNYVTNLLSFAAGTSTLLQSHETTFHQDLNGNGLIGAPSIAIETVGSTSLVQVGNDYFLNPVAGGSGPELMFSGAPVTVGMWTGWAPIGAEQTGSGYNVAWKNVSTGQYNIWSTDSNGNYTTNLLTFVSGTSTALRSYESTFHQDLNGDGVIGAPSIAIETAGSTSLVQVGNNYFLNPVAGGTGPQLMFSGAPVTVDMWTGWAPIGAEQTGSGYNVAWKNVSTGQYNMWSADSNGNYITNVLSFVSGTSTALQSYESAFHQDLNSNGVVSASAIGASAAGSTIVTTTNDSFVFNSDVSESNHHDHFPETLVSSDRASSEASLILEALTHADDSFADLLSVNFNHLVGLVGHELLA
;
A
#
# COMPACT_ATOMS: atom_id res chain seq x y z
N MET A 1 -75.60 -25.16 25.01
CA MET A 1 -76.29 -24.90 23.74
C MET A 1 -76.07 -23.45 23.36
N ALA A 2 -75.40 -23.23 22.24
CA ALA A 2 -75.15 -21.94 21.63
C ALA A 2 -76.44 -21.38 21.01
N THR A 3 -76.34 -20.19 20.39
CA THR A 3 -77.43 -19.60 19.61
C THR A 3 -76.92 -19.21 18.23
N ALA A 4 -77.68 -19.53 17.19
CA ALA A 4 -77.35 -19.11 15.83
C ALA A 4 -77.70 -17.64 15.62
N VAL A 5 -76.76 -16.87 15.07
CA VAL A 5 -76.87 -15.43 14.81
C VAL A 5 -76.33 -15.08 13.43
N ASN A 6 -76.82 -13.99 12.85
CA ASN A 6 -76.43 -13.57 11.50
C ASN A 6 -74.97 -13.04 11.47
N VAL A 7 -74.26 -13.35 10.38
CA VAL A 7 -72.99 -12.72 10.00
C VAL A 7 -73.28 -11.59 9.01
N SER A 8 -72.54 -10.47 9.11
CA SER A 8 -72.64 -9.35 8.17
C SER A 8 -71.60 -9.48 7.04
N ALA A 9 -71.88 -8.88 5.88
CA ALA A 9 -70.93 -8.85 4.77
C ALA A 9 -69.69 -8.00 5.11
N THR A 10 -68.52 -8.47 4.70
CA THR A 10 -67.24 -7.79 4.82
C THR A 10 -66.94 -6.87 3.64
N ASN A 11 -67.57 -7.12 2.49
CA ASN A 11 -67.21 -6.58 1.17
C ASN A 11 -65.88 -7.12 0.60
N ASN A 12 -65.31 -8.18 1.21
CA ASN A 12 -64.23 -8.96 0.63
C ASN A 12 -64.80 -10.26 0.05
N ALA A 13 -64.65 -10.48 -1.25
CA ALA A 13 -65.20 -11.66 -1.94
C ALA A 13 -64.53 -12.99 -1.52
N GLU A 14 -63.28 -12.96 -1.05
CA GLU A 14 -62.60 -14.15 -0.50
C GLU A 14 -63.31 -14.66 0.77
N ILE A 15 -63.81 -13.73 1.59
CA ILE A 15 -64.45 -14.01 2.88
C ILE A 15 -65.95 -14.20 2.69
N ASP A 16 -66.64 -13.23 2.07
CA ASP A 16 -68.09 -13.29 1.82
C ASP A 16 -68.45 -14.45 0.86
N GLY A 17 -67.49 -14.89 0.04
CA GLY A 17 -67.56 -16.10 -0.77
C GLY A 17 -67.57 -17.41 0.03
N LEU A 18 -67.17 -17.38 1.30
CA LEU A 18 -67.22 -18.53 2.22
C LEU A 18 -68.21 -18.37 3.37
N LEU A 19 -68.79 -17.20 3.64
CA LEU A 19 -69.77 -17.04 4.72
C LEU A 19 -71.17 -17.55 4.32
N SER A 20 -71.75 -18.49 5.08
CA SER A 20 -73.15 -18.94 4.91
C SER A 20 -74.19 -17.87 5.24
N GLY A 21 -73.80 -16.88 6.07
CA GLY A 21 -74.68 -15.86 6.64
C GLY A 21 -75.09 -16.13 8.09
N TYR A 22 -74.78 -17.30 8.66
CA TYR A 22 -75.03 -17.65 10.06
C TYR A 22 -73.77 -18.17 10.75
N LYS A 23 -73.65 -17.87 12.05
CA LYS A 23 -72.61 -18.41 12.94
C LYS A 23 -73.22 -18.74 14.31
N TRP A 24 -72.49 -19.47 15.14
CA TRP A 24 -72.86 -19.65 16.54
C TRP A 24 -72.41 -18.49 17.44
N THR A 25 -73.02 -18.38 18.63
CA THR A 25 -72.54 -17.52 19.73
C THR A 25 -72.80 -18.17 21.09
N GLY A 26 -71.89 -17.96 22.04
CA GLY A 26 -71.79 -18.73 23.28
C GLY A 26 -71.08 -20.08 23.07
N THR A 27 -70.97 -20.87 24.15
CA THR A 27 -70.32 -22.19 24.16
C THR A 27 -71.02 -23.16 23.20
N ILE A 28 -70.31 -23.55 22.15
CA ILE A 28 -70.70 -24.53 21.14
C ILE A 28 -70.38 -25.92 21.70
N ASN A 29 -71.39 -26.76 21.86
CA ASN A 29 -71.25 -28.12 22.36
C ASN A 29 -71.21 -29.06 21.16
N TYR A 30 -70.33 -30.06 21.15
CA TYR A 30 -70.35 -31.12 20.13
C TYR A 30 -70.33 -32.52 20.73
N SER A 31 -70.95 -33.47 20.02
CA SER A 31 -71.04 -34.87 20.46
C SER A 31 -70.99 -35.85 19.28
N PHE A 32 -70.71 -37.12 19.61
CA PHE A 32 -70.77 -38.25 18.69
C PHE A 32 -71.88 -39.20 19.14
N PRO A 33 -73.14 -39.01 18.72
CA PRO A 33 -74.24 -39.87 19.14
C PRO A 33 -74.00 -41.37 18.95
N ASP A 34 -74.51 -42.16 19.90
CA ASP A 34 -74.41 -43.62 19.88
C ASP A 34 -75.76 -44.33 19.63
N ALA A 35 -76.88 -43.59 19.71
CA ALA A 35 -78.21 -44.05 19.38
C ALA A 35 -79.08 -43.02 18.63
N ALA A 36 -80.01 -43.50 17.80
CA ALA A 36 -81.01 -42.65 17.14
C ALA A 36 -81.90 -41.85 18.12
N SER A 37 -81.99 -42.29 19.38
CA SER A 37 -82.73 -41.64 20.47
C SER A 37 -82.04 -40.40 21.05
N ASP A 38 -80.79 -40.15 20.69
CA ASP A 38 -80.04 -38.96 21.13
C ASP A 38 -80.52 -37.69 20.39
N TYR A 39 -81.12 -37.88 19.21
CA TYR A 39 -81.75 -36.83 18.41
C TYR A 39 -83.21 -36.63 18.81
N SER A 40 -83.67 -35.39 18.75
CA SER A 40 -85.07 -35.06 19.06
C SER A 40 -86.05 -35.60 18.01
N ASN A 41 -87.25 -35.97 18.46
CA ASN A 41 -88.31 -36.51 17.61
C ASN A 41 -89.63 -35.73 17.85
N PRO A 42 -90.19 -35.01 16.85
CA PRO A 42 -89.73 -34.92 15.46
C PRO A 42 -88.46 -34.10 15.26
N TYR A 43 -87.58 -34.58 14.39
CA TYR A 43 -86.31 -33.95 14.01
C TYR A 43 -86.56 -32.77 13.04
N TYR A 44 -87.02 -31.64 13.58
CA TYR A 44 -87.47 -30.50 12.78
C TYR A 44 -86.31 -29.67 12.19
N GLY A 45 -86.32 -29.53 10.86
CA GLY A 45 -85.27 -28.87 10.07
C GLY A 45 -84.45 -29.84 9.23
N GLY A 46 -84.40 -31.12 9.64
CA GLY A 46 -83.71 -32.19 8.94
C GLY A 46 -84.56 -32.94 7.91
N SER A 47 -83.93 -33.86 7.19
CA SER A 47 -84.56 -34.73 6.16
C SER A 47 -85.12 -36.04 6.72
N GLY A 48 -84.90 -36.33 8.02
CA GLY A 48 -85.36 -37.56 8.70
C GLY A 48 -84.25 -38.58 8.95
N GLU A 49 -83.02 -38.13 9.09
CA GLU A 49 -81.78 -38.89 9.17
C GLU A 49 -81.78 -39.89 10.36
N PRO A 50 -82.02 -39.48 11.62
CA PRO A 50 -82.13 -40.41 12.75
C PRO A 50 -83.52 -41.07 12.85
N THR A 51 -84.58 -40.42 12.35
CA THR A 51 -85.98 -40.79 12.62
C THR A 51 -86.65 -41.66 11.55
N ILE A 52 -86.11 -41.69 10.32
CA ILE A 52 -86.71 -42.36 9.16
C ILE A 52 -85.65 -43.15 8.37
N SER A 53 -84.50 -42.54 8.08
CA SER A 53 -83.55 -43.03 7.06
C SER A 53 -82.50 -44.01 7.59
N GLY A 54 -82.43 -44.18 8.91
CA GLY A 54 -81.50 -45.08 9.58
C GLY A 54 -80.27 -44.34 10.12
N PHE A 55 -79.87 -44.72 11.32
CA PHE A 55 -78.77 -44.13 12.08
C PHE A 55 -77.63 -45.13 12.26
N ALA A 56 -76.39 -44.63 12.24
CA ALA A 56 -75.21 -45.28 12.82
C ALA A 56 -74.32 -44.22 13.49
N ALA A 57 -73.56 -44.62 14.52
CA ALA A 57 -72.57 -43.75 15.16
C ALA A 57 -71.41 -43.43 14.20
N ALA A 58 -70.82 -42.23 14.31
CA ALA A 58 -69.67 -41.85 13.49
C ALA A 58 -68.46 -42.79 13.74
N PRO A 59 -67.76 -43.29 12.69
CA PRO A 59 -66.58 -44.14 12.85
C PRO A 59 -65.48 -43.45 13.67
N THR A 60 -64.70 -44.19 14.46
CA THR A 60 -63.69 -43.60 15.36
C THR A 60 -62.61 -42.79 14.63
N GLN A 61 -62.35 -43.09 13.35
CA GLN A 61 -61.46 -42.28 12.49
C GLN A 61 -62.07 -40.92 12.11
N ILE A 62 -63.39 -40.84 11.95
CA ILE A 62 -64.10 -39.55 11.77
C ILE A 62 -64.17 -38.79 13.10
N GLN A 63 -64.42 -39.46 14.21
CA GLN A 63 -64.35 -38.82 15.54
C GLN A 63 -62.96 -38.19 15.76
N ALA A 64 -61.90 -38.90 15.42
CA ALA A 64 -60.52 -38.38 15.47
C ALA A 64 -60.28 -37.20 14.50
N ALA A 65 -60.82 -37.25 13.27
CA ALA A 65 -60.69 -36.17 12.29
C ALA A 65 -61.45 -34.90 12.73
N ILE A 66 -62.67 -35.04 13.26
CA ILE A 66 -63.46 -33.93 13.83
C ILE A 66 -62.76 -33.35 15.06
N ASN A 67 -62.26 -34.18 15.97
CA ASN A 67 -61.53 -33.70 17.16
C ASN A 67 -60.26 -32.92 16.77
N TYR A 68 -59.54 -33.36 15.74
CA TYR A 68 -58.38 -32.64 15.19
C TYR A 68 -58.81 -31.32 14.54
N ALA A 69 -59.84 -31.33 13.70
CA ALA A 69 -60.35 -30.12 13.04
C ALA A 69 -60.86 -29.08 14.06
N ILE A 70 -61.54 -29.50 15.12
CA ILE A 70 -61.93 -28.63 16.24
C ILE A 70 -60.68 -28.09 16.96
N GLY A 71 -59.65 -28.90 17.17
CA GLY A 71 -58.36 -28.45 17.69
C GLY A 71 -57.73 -27.35 16.84
N LEU A 72 -57.78 -27.48 15.50
CA LEU A 72 -57.34 -26.43 14.58
C LEU A 72 -58.18 -25.16 14.71
N ILE A 73 -59.51 -25.27 14.71
CA ILE A 73 -60.43 -24.11 14.82
C ILE A 73 -60.24 -23.35 16.15
N LEU A 74 -60.02 -24.07 17.26
CA LEU A 74 -59.67 -23.49 18.55
C LEU A 74 -58.28 -22.83 18.52
N GLY A 75 -57.35 -23.36 17.73
CA GLY A 75 -56.03 -22.76 17.50
C GLY A 75 -56.06 -21.50 16.63
N TYR A 76 -57.04 -21.40 15.73
CA TYR A 76 -57.18 -20.25 14.83
C TYR A 76 -58.09 -19.16 15.40
N THR A 77 -59.01 -19.48 16.31
CA THR A 77 -60.13 -18.59 16.67
C THR A 77 -60.53 -18.63 18.15
N ASN A 78 -61.12 -17.53 18.65
CA ASN A 78 -61.72 -17.43 19.98
C ASN A 78 -63.10 -18.14 20.07
N ALA A 79 -63.33 -19.19 19.30
CA ALA A 79 -64.51 -20.03 19.46
C ALA A 79 -64.42 -20.84 20.76
N ASP A 80 -65.53 -21.00 21.47
CA ASP A 80 -65.62 -21.87 22.65
C ASP A 80 -66.33 -23.16 22.24
N ILE A 81 -65.55 -24.21 21.91
CA ILE A 81 -66.06 -25.50 21.41
C ILE A 81 -65.72 -26.61 22.40
N GLN A 82 -66.74 -27.29 22.93
CA GLN A 82 -66.60 -28.26 24.03
C GLN A 82 -67.26 -29.60 23.72
N TYR A 83 -66.55 -30.70 24.03
CA TYR A 83 -67.06 -32.07 23.82
C TYR A 83 -68.00 -32.49 24.96
N THR A 84 -69.24 -32.88 24.64
CA THR A 84 -70.26 -33.29 25.62
C THR A 84 -70.55 -34.79 25.64
N GLY A 85 -69.82 -35.61 24.88
CA GLY A 85 -69.98 -37.07 24.87
C GLY A 85 -70.80 -37.57 23.69
N THR A 86 -71.86 -38.34 23.97
CA THR A 86 -72.65 -39.07 22.97
C THR A 86 -74.14 -38.68 22.91
N ASN A 87 -74.54 -37.53 23.44
CA ASN A 87 -75.93 -37.07 23.40
C ASN A 87 -76.02 -35.53 23.45
N GLY A 88 -77.02 -34.95 22.80
CA GLY A 88 -77.51 -33.58 23.05
C GLY A 88 -76.47 -32.46 22.97
N ALA A 89 -76.15 -32.01 21.76
CA ALA A 89 -75.16 -30.96 21.51
C ALA A 89 -75.65 -29.94 20.46
N ASP A 90 -74.85 -28.91 20.19
CA ASP A 90 -75.10 -27.91 19.14
C ASP A 90 -74.58 -28.36 17.76
N ILE A 91 -73.64 -29.32 17.75
CA ILE A 91 -73.10 -29.99 16.57
C ILE A 91 -73.06 -31.49 16.89
N MET A 92 -74.01 -32.28 16.39
CA MET A 92 -74.02 -33.74 16.60
C MET A 92 -73.59 -34.47 15.33
N VAL A 93 -72.56 -35.31 15.44
CA VAL A 93 -71.89 -35.94 14.30
C VAL A 93 -72.16 -37.45 14.23
N ALA A 94 -72.83 -37.90 13.16
CA ALA A 94 -73.27 -39.29 12.98
C ALA A 94 -73.25 -39.75 11.51
N GLN A 95 -73.67 -41.00 11.27
CA GLN A 95 -73.89 -41.56 9.93
C GLN A 95 -75.38 -41.82 9.65
N SER A 96 -75.81 -41.54 8.42
CA SER A 96 -77.13 -41.94 7.90
C SER A 96 -77.09 -42.25 6.40
N PRO A 97 -77.81 -43.29 5.92
CA PRO A 97 -78.02 -43.51 4.49
C PRO A 97 -78.69 -42.33 3.75
N ALA A 98 -79.32 -41.39 4.45
CA ALA A 98 -79.84 -40.15 3.87
C ALA A 98 -78.75 -39.18 3.39
N ALA A 99 -77.52 -39.31 3.88
CA ALA A 99 -76.36 -38.53 3.44
C ALA A 99 -75.55 -39.20 2.33
N ASN A 100 -76.11 -40.23 1.69
CA ASN A 100 -75.53 -40.82 0.49
C ASN A 100 -75.69 -39.87 -0.73
N PRO A 101 -74.68 -39.75 -1.60
CA PRO A 101 -73.51 -40.62 -1.69
C PRO A 101 -72.41 -40.34 -0.66
N THR A 102 -72.20 -39.09 -0.25
CA THR A 102 -70.99 -38.66 0.49
C THR A 102 -71.27 -38.25 1.93
N ALA A 103 -71.69 -37.00 2.15
CA ALA A 103 -72.00 -36.40 3.45
C ALA A 103 -72.77 -35.08 3.23
N TYR A 104 -73.28 -34.49 4.31
CA TYR A 104 -73.63 -33.06 4.42
C TYR A 104 -73.67 -32.63 5.89
N ALA A 105 -73.70 -31.32 6.14
CA ALA A 105 -74.05 -30.75 7.43
C ALA A 105 -75.06 -29.59 7.31
N TYR A 106 -75.75 -29.32 8.42
CA TYR A 106 -76.66 -28.19 8.54
C TYR A 106 -75.93 -26.96 9.06
N TYR A 107 -76.14 -25.80 8.43
CA TYR A 107 -75.64 -24.51 8.91
C TYR A 107 -76.11 -24.19 10.35
N PRO A 108 -75.37 -23.35 11.10
CA PRO A 108 -75.78 -22.87 12.43
C PRO A 108 -77.23 -22.43 12.47
N GLY A 109 -78.04 -23.05 13.35
CA GLY A 109 -79.48 -22.92 13.30
C GLY A 109 -80.19 -23.10 14.63
N ASN A 110 -81.16 -22.24 14.92
CA ASN A 110 -82.01 -22.34 16.12
C ASN A 110 -83.18 -23.33 15.90
N TYR A 111 -82.86 -24.53 15.41
CA TYR A 111 -83.79 -25.63 15.09
C TYR A 111 -83.10 -26.99 15.32
N ALA A 112 -83.88 -28.08 15.35
CA ALA A 112 -83.44 -29.35 15.94
C ALA A 112 -82.32 -30.10 15.19
N SER A 113 -82.03 -29.71 13.95
CA SER A 113 -80.91 -30.25 13.15
C SER A 113 -79.80 -29.23 12.89
N GLY A 114 -79.91 -27.98 13.37
CA GLY A 114 -78.95 -26.93 13.05
C GLY A 114 -77.57 -27.23 13.65
N GLY A 115 -76.52 -27.26 12.83
CA GLY A 115 -75.17 -27.69 13.20
C GLY A 115 -74.91 -29.19 13.07
N ASP A 116 -75.91 -30.04 12.83
CA ASP A 116 -75.68 -31.49 12.76
C ASP A 116 -74.95 -31.92 11.48
N VAL A 117 -74.05 -32.89 11.63
CA VAL A 117 -73.19 -33.42 10.57
C VAL A 117 -73.55 -34.87 10.29
N TRP A 118 -73.87 -35.18 9.05
CA TRP A 118 -74.30 -36.51 8.60
C TRP A 118 -73.37 -37.05 7.51
N PHE A 119 -72.63 -38.11 7.85
CA PHE A 119 -71.83 -38.86 6.88
C PHE A 119 -72.67 -39.97 6.23
N GLY A 120 -72.50 -40.16 4.92
CA GLY A 120 -73.12 -41.26 4.18
C GLY A 120 -72.61 -42.63 4.62
N THR A 121 -73.32 -43.68 4.22
CA THR A 121 -72.98 -45.08 4.46
C THR A 121 -72.44 -45.81 3.22
N GLN A 122 -72.45 -45.15 2.06
CA GLN A 122 -71.92 -45.68 0.79
C GLN A 122 -70.38 -45.64 0.72
N TYR A 123 -69.73 -44.68 1.38
CA TYR A 123 -68.28 -44.57 1.49
C TYR A 123 -67.79 -45.14 2.83
N ASN A 124 -66.64 -45.82 2.83
CA ASN A 124 -66.06 -46.33 4.07
C ASN A 124 -65.25 -45.26 4.81
N PHE A 125 -65.95 -44.39 5.55
CA PHE A 125 -65.35 -43.35 6.37
C PHE A 125 -64.47 -43.87 7.53
N SER A 126 -64.43 -45.18 7.82
CA SER A 126 -63.43 -45.77 8.73
C SER A 126 -61.99 -45.72 8.17
N LEU A 127 -61.79 -45.19 6.96
CA LEU A 127 -60.50 -45.00 6.30
C LEU A 127 -59.95 -43.57 6.46
N ALA A 128 -60.62 -42.67 7.20
CA ALA A 128 -60.16 -41.31 7.40
C ALA A 128 -58.77 -41.23 8.06
N LYS A 129 -57.86 -40.53 7.39
CA LYS A 129 -56.44 -40.34 7.72
C LYS A 129 -55.99 -38.99 7.16
N LEU A 130 -55.15 -38.26 7.88
CA LEU A 130 -54.67 -36.92 7.50
C LEU A 130 -54.26 -36.85 6.02
N GLY A 131 -54.78 -35.85 5.30
CA GLY A 131 -54.52 -35.61 3.88
C GLY A 131 -55.30 -36.49 2.89
N ASN A 132 -56.21 -37.38 3.34
CA ASN A 132 -57.08 -38.14 2.43
C ASN A 132 -58.50 -37.58 2.32
N TYR A 133 -59.23 -38.00 1.28
CA TYR A 133 -60.58 -37.54 0.98
C TYR A 133 -61.51 -37.58 2.20
N TYR A 134 -61.64 -38.74 2.85
CA TYR A 134 -62.52 -38.94 4.00
C TYR A 134 -62.18 -38.02 5.19
N PHE A 135 -60.91 -37.64 5.34
CA PHE A 135 -60.45 -36.72 6.38
C PHE A 135 -60.79 -35.28 6.03
N THR A 136 -60.50 -34.82 4.81
CA THR A 136 -60.88 -33.46 4.41
C THR A 136 -62.39 -33.27 4.33
N THR A 137 -63.18 -34.32 4.06
CA THR A 137 -64.64 -34.28 4.23
C THR A 137 -65.03 -33.94 5.68
N ALA A 138 -64.32 -34.45 6.69
CA ALA A 138 -64.62 -34.10 8.07
C ALA A 138 -64.33 -32.61 8.41
N LEU A 139 -63.30 -32.02 7.81
CA LEU A 139 -63.04 -30.58 7.90
C LEU A 139 -64.13 -29.77 7.16
N HIS A 140 -64.52 -30.21 5.97
CA HIS A 140 -65.53 -29.59 5.13
C HIS A 140 -66.90 -29.51 5.84
N GLU A 141 -67.43 -30.65 6.30
CA GLU A 141 -68.75 -30.70 6.94
C GLU A 141 -68.77 -29.98 8.30
N LEU A 142 -67.66 -30.01 9.06
CA LEU A 142 -67.53 -29.20 10.27
C LEU A 142 -67.48 -27.69 9.94
N GLY A 143 -66.87 -27.31 8.81
CA GLY A 143 -66.91 -25.96 8.28
C GLY A 143 -68.34 -25.49 8.04
N HIS A 144 -69.17 -26.33 7.40
CA HIS A 144 -70.61 -26.09 7.25
C HIS A 144 -71.34 -25.94 8.59
N ALA A 145 -71.12 -26.86 9.54
CA ALA A 145 -71.71 -26.81 10.89
C ALA A 145 -71.32 -25.56 11.70
N LEU A 146 -70.20 -24.92 11.35
CA LEU A 146 -69.72 -23.67 11.95
C LEU A 146 -70.03 -22.40 11.14
N GLY A 147 -70.61 -22.52 9.95
CA GLY A 147 -71.12 -21.41 9.15
C GLY A 147 -70.37 -21.07 7.87
N LEU A 148 -69.40 -21.88 7.43
CA LEU A 148 -68.81 -21.76 6.09
C LEU A 148 -69.73 -22.37 5.01
N LYS A 149 -69.83 -21.78 3.83
CA LYS A 149 -70.53 -22.32 2.64
C LYS A 149 -69.54 -22.75 1.56
N HIS A 150 -70.02 -23.47 0.54
CA HIS A 150 -69.23 -23.80 -0.63
C HIS A 150 -68.68 -22.56 -1.33
N SER A 151 -67.41 -22.61 -1.75
CA SER A 151 -66.74 -21.49 -2.43
C SER A 151 -67.36 -21.15 -3.79
N GLN A 152 -67.79 -22.17 -4.54
CA GLN A 152 -68.38 -22.00 -5.87
C GLN A 152 -69.81 -21.40 -5.89
N GLU A 153 -70.46 -21.27 -4.73
CA GLU A 153 -71.87 -20.89 -4.64
C GLU A 153 -72.06 -19.40 -4.38
N ALA A 154 -72.89 -18.73 -5.20
CA ALA A 154 -73.37 -17.39 -4.88
C ALA A 154 -74.43 -17.45 -3.78
N GLY A 155 -74.23 -16.71 -2.69
CA GLY A 155 -75.15 -16.67 -1.55
C GLY A 155 -74.48 -16.03 -0.34
N GLY A 156 -74.96 -16.34 0.86
CA GLY A 156 -74.41 -15.76 2.09
C GLY A 156 -74.72 -14.25 2.24
N PRO A 157 -73.99 -13.54 3.12
CA PRO A 157 -74.31 -12.15 3.44
C PRO A 157 -73.90 -11.17 2.33
N GLY A 158 -72.85 -11.48 1.57
CA GLY A 158 -72.41 -10.69 0.41
C GLY A 158 -73.10 -11.08 -0.91
N ASN A 159 -73.83 -12.20 -0.96
CA ASN A 159 -74.42 -12.78 -2.18
C ASN A 159 -73.39 -13.02 -3.31
N VAL A 160 -72.20 -13.54 -2.94
CA VAL A 160 -71.06 -13.80 -3.84
C VAL A 160 -70.50 -15.21 -3.65
N ALA A 161 -69.78 -15.68 -4.67
CA ALA A 161 -68.88 -16.83 -4.59
C ALA A 161 -67.44 -16.34 -4.34
N VAL A 162 -66.53 -17.24 -3.94
CA VAL A 162 -65.09 -16.95 -3.93
C VAL A 162 -64.63 -16.61 -5.35
N PRO A 163 -63.72 -15.63 -5.56
CA PRO A 163 -63.18 -15.33 -6.88
C PRO A 163 -62.62 -16.57 -7.57
N SER A 164 -62.91 -16.75 -8.86
CA SER A 164 -62.65 -18.02 -9.56
C SER A 164 -61.17 -18.40 -9.70
N ALA A 165 -60.25 -17.50 -9.36
CA ALA A 165 -58.82 -17.78 -9.26
C ALA A 165 -58.44 -18.50 -7.95
N HIS A 166 -59.25 -18.36 -6.90
CA HIS A 166 -59.06 -18.95 -5.58
C HIS A 166 -60.16 -19.98 -5.22
N ASP A 167 -61.02 -20.34 -6.18
CA ASP A 167 -61.98 -21.45 -6.06
C ASP A 167 -61.26 -22.79 -6.33
N SER A 168 -60.42 -23.23 -5.39
CA SER A 168 -59.79 -24.56 -5.37
C SER A 168 -59.44 -25.03 -3.95
N SER A 169 -59.14 -26.32 -3.81
CA SER A 169 -58.66 -26.93 -2.56
C SER A 169 -57.36 -26.35 -2.00
N GLU A 170 -56.64 -25.51 -2.75
CA GLU A 170 -55.41 -24.83 -2.30
C GLU A 170 -55.72 -23.63 -1.40
N TYR A 171 -56.90 -23.03 -1.55
CA TYR A 171 -57.31 -21.82 -0.83
C TYR A 171 -58.38 -22.10 0.22
N THR A 172 -59.26 -23.08 -0.04
CA THR A 172 -60.39 -23.42 0.82
C THR A 172 -60.78 -24.89 0.70
N VAL A 173 -60.94 -25.57 1.84
CA VAL A 173 -61.48 -26.93 1.90
C VAL A 173 -62.95 -27.00 1.46
N MET A 174 -63.63 -25.85 1.42
CA MET A 174 -65.03 -25.73 1.00
C MET A 174 -65.23 -25.76 -0.53
N SER A 175 -64.15 -25.79 -1.33
CA SER A 175 -64.25 -25.93 -2.79
C SER A 175 -64.42 -27.37 -3.23
N TYR A 176 -65.38 -27.60 -4.12
CA TYR A 176 -65.54 -28.87 -4.84
C TYR A 176 -64.52 -29.05 -5.99
N ARG A 177 -63.52 -28.15 -6.12
CA ARG A 177 -62.47 -28.22 -7.15
C ARG A 177 -61.13 -28.66 -6.57
N SER A 178 -60.57 -29.72 -7.14
CA SER A 178 -59.19 -30.15 -6.87
C SER A 178 -58.18 -29.02 -7.11
N TYR A 179 -58.28 -28.38 -8.27
CA TYR A 179 -57.42 -27.29 -8.74
C TYR A 179 -58.29 -26.22 -9.42
N VAL A 180 -57.76 -25.02 -9.62
CA VAL A 180 -58.49 -23.89 -10.23
C VAL A 180 -59.11 -24.29 -11.58
N GLY A 181 -60.44 -24.20 -11.67
CA GLY A 181 -61.20 -24.57 -12.87
C GLY A 181 -61.55 -26.06 -13.03
N ALA A 182 -61.22 -26.93 -12.08
CA ALA A 182 -61.69 -28.32 -12.06
C ALA A 182 -63.23 -28.45 -11.97
N SER A 183 -63.77 -29.64 -12.24
CA SER A 183 -65.23 -29.85 -12.26
C SER A 183 -65.83 -29.99 -10.86
N THR A 184 -66.77 -29.12 -10.50
CA THR A 184 -67.56 -29.21 -9.27
C THR A 184 -68.62 -30.32 -9.28
N THR A 185 -68.83 -31.01 -10.41
CA THR A 185 -69.81 -32.10 -10.54
C THR A 185 -69.20 -33.43 -10.98
N GLY A 186 -67.92 -33.45 -11.33
CA GLY A 186 -67.17 -34.67 -11.66
C GLY A 186 -66.57 -35.38 -10.44
N GLY A 187 -66.55 -34.72 -9.28
CA GLY A 187 -65.80 -35.14 -8.10
C GLY A 187 -64.31 -34.78 -8.19
N TYR A 188 -63.63 -34.89 -7.05
CA TYR A 188 -62.20 -34.61 -6.93
C TYR A 188 -61.34 -35.60 -7.72
N THR A 189 -60.24 -35.10 -8.29
CA THR A 189 -59.27 -35.88 -9.07
C THR A 189 -57.93 -36.10 -8.36
N ASN A 190 -57.78 -35.62 -7.12
CA ASN A 190 -56.55 -35.71 -6.33
C ASN A 190 -56.12 -37.17 -6.11
N GLU A 191 -54.81 -37.39 -5.88
CA GLU A 191 -54.32 -38.69 -5.41
C GLU A 191 -54.83 -39.03 -4.00
N ALA A 192 -54.65 -40.29 -3.57
CA ALA A 192 -55.23 -40.82 -2.33
C ALA A 192 -54.87 -40.03 -1.05
N TYR A 193 -53.75 -39.29 -1.05
CA TYR A 193 -53.33 -38.40 0.04
C TYR A 193 -53.00 -36.97 -0.45
N GLY A 194 -53.59 -36.56 -1.57
CA GLY A 194 -53.39 -35.24 -2.18
C GLY A 194 -54.42 -34.19 -1.75
N PHE A 195 -55.02 -34.34 -0.57
CA PHE A 195 -56.00 -33.40 -0.02
C PHE A 195 -55.39 -32.58 1.13
N SER A 196 -56.01 -31.46 1.45
CA SER A 196 -55.62 -30.59 2.55
C SER A 196 -55.58 -31.33 3.88
N GLN A 197 -54.59 -31.00 4.70
CA GLN A 197 -54.35 -31.59 6.02
C GLN A 197 -54.94 -30.71 7.13
N THR A 198 -54.90 -29.39 6.93
CA THR A 198 -55.58 -28.37 7.76
C THR A 198 -56.76 -27.74 7.01
N TYR A 199 -57.43 -26.78 7.65
CA TYR A 199 -58.13 -25.72 6.92
C TYR A 199 -57.12 -24.87 6.14
N MET A 200 -57.56 -24.27 5.03
CA MET A 200 -56.68 -23.50 4.15
C MET A 200 -56.86 -21.97 4.37
N ALA A 201 -56.01 -21.15 3.76
CA ALA A 201 -55.88 -19.73 4.10
C ALA A 201 -57.20 -18.92 4.06
N ASN A 202 -58.09 -19.12 3.07
CA ASN A 202 -59.39 -18.45 3.04
C ASN A 202 -60.34 -18.98 4.14
N ASP A 203 -60.30 -20.28 4.46
CA ASP A 203 -61.12 -20.87 5.53
C ASP A 203 -60.75 -20.27 6.89
N ILE A 204 -59.45 -20.20 7.19
CA ILE A 204 -58.92 -19.61 8.43
C ILE A 204 -59.41 -18.17 8.56
N LEU A 205 -59.24 -17.35 7.51
CA LEU A 205 -59.69 -15.96 7.51
C LEU A 205 -61.21 -15.81 7.67
N ALA A 206 -62.01 -16.71 7.08
CA ALA A 206 -63.46 -16.70 7.21
C ALA A 206 -63.93 -17.16 8.61
N LEU A 207 -63.31 -18.19 9.19
CA LEU A 207 -63.54 -18.63 10.57
C LEU A 207 -63.15 -17.52 11.57
N GLN A 208 -62.00 -16.87 11.36
CA GLN A 208 -61.56 -15.72 12.16
C GLN A 208 -62.48 -14.50 12.00
N THR A 209 -63.07 -14.28 10.84
CA THR A 209 -64.12 -13.26 10.65
C THR A 209 -65.39 -13.58 11.45
N MET A 210 -65.75 -14.86 11.58
CA MET A 210 -66.91 -15.27 12.39
C MET A 210 -66.62 -15.27 13.89
N TYR A 211 -65.47 -15.77 14.34
CA TYR A 211 -65.20 -16.07 15.75
C TYR A 211 -64.08 -15.22 16.39
N GLY A 212 -63.41 -14.38 15.61
CA GLY A 212 -62.23 -13.58 16.00
C GLY A 212 -60.96 -14.44 16.04
N ALA A 213 -59.83 -13.96 15.55
CA ALA A 213 -58.56 -14.70 15.60
C ALA A 213 -58.02 -14.89 17.02
N ASP A 214 -57.59 -16.11 17.34
CA ASP A 214 -56.85 -16.37 18.58
C ASP A 214 -55.36 -16.06 18.38
N TYR A 215 -54.81 -15.26 19.29
CA TYR A 215 -53.40 -14.88 19.33
C TYR A 215 -52.71 -15.41 20.61
N THR A 216 -53.24 -16.47 21.22
CA THR A 216 -52.62 -17.18 22.35
C THR A 216 -52.05 -18.54 21.93
N THR A 217 -52.61 -19.14 20.88
CA THR A 217 -52.02 -20.27 20.17
C THR A 217 -50.65 -19.90 19.62
N GLN A 218 -49.64 -20.72 19.97
CA GLN A 218 -48.25 -20.57 19.57
C GLN A 218 -47.57 -19.22 19.88
N SER A 219 -48.17 -18.39 20.76
CA SER A 219 -47.78 -16.98 21.01
C SER A 219 -46.44 -16.73 21.74
N SER A 220 -45.39 -17.44 21.32
CA SER A 220 -44.00 -17.38 21.77
C SER A 220 -43.14 -18.12 20.76
N ASN A 221 -41.98 -17.57 20.40
CA ASN A 221 -41.00 -18.07 19.41
C ASN A 221 -41.16 -19.56 19.05
N THR A 222 -41.77 -19.83 17.90
CA THR A 222 -42.08 -21.18 17.41
C THR A 222 -41.17 -21.55 16.24
N VAL A 223 -40.50 -22.72 16.34
CA VAL A 223 -39.76 -23.34 15.24
C VAL A 223 -40.60 -24.44 14.62
N TYR A 224 -40.95 -24.26 13.35
CA TYR A 224 -41.64 -25.24 12.51
C TYR A 224 -40.62 -25.98 11.65
N THR A 225 -40.66 -27.32 11.68
CA THR A 225 -39.85 -28.15 10.77
C THR A 225 -40.69 -29.28 10.18
N TRP A 226 -40.28 -29.81 9.04
CA TRP A 226 -40.95 -30.93 8.38
C TRP A 226 -39.94 -32.02 8.05
N ASN A 227 -40.34 -33.29 8.14
CA ASN A 227 -39.47 -34.40 7.79
C ASN A 227 -39.51 -34.69 6.27
N PRO A 228 -38.39 -34.64 5.53
CA PRO A 228 -38.38 -34.84 4.06
C PRO A 228 -38.84 -36.23 3.58
N THR A 229 -38.83 -37.23 4.47
CA THR A 229 -39.19 -38.63 4.16
C THR A 229 -40.61 -39.02 4.58
N THR A 230 -41.25 -38.24 5.46
CA THR A 230 -42.62 -38.51 5.94
C THR A 230 -43.59 -37.33 5.80
N GLY A 231 -43.15 -36.11 5.51
CA GLY A 231 -44.02 -34.93 5.45
C GLY A 231 -44.68 -34.60 6.80
N GLN A 232 -44.20 -35.20 7.89
CA GLN A 232 -44.70 -34.94 9.23
C GLN A 232 -44.13 -33.61 9.73
N GLN A 233 -45.03 -32.69 10.13
CA GLN A 233 -44.67 -31.44 10.79
C GLN A 233 -44.22 -31.70 12.24
N PHE A 234 -43.30 -30.87 12.71
CA PHE A 234 -42.86 -30.76 14.09
C PHE A 234 -42.94 -29.28 14.49
N ILE A 235 -43.45 -29.01 15.68
CA ILE A 235 -43.59 -27.65 16.25
C ILE A 235 -42.79 -27.63 17.55
N ASN A 236 -41.75 -26.79 17.62
CA ASN A 236 -40.78 -26.78 18.72
C ASN A 236 -40.20 -28.20 19.02
N GLY A 237 -39.95 -28.97 17.97
CA GLY A 237 -39.50 -30.37 18.05
C GLY A 237 -40.56 -31.40 18.46
N ILE A 238 -41.79 -30.98 18.77
CA ILE A 238 -42.91 -31.87 19.10
C ILE A 238 -43.61 -32.31 17.81
N ALA A 239 -43.60 -33.63 17.57
CA ALA A 239 -44.15 -34.25 16.37
C ALA A 239 -45.69 -34.13 16.31
N GLN A 240 -46.20 -33.59 15.20
CA GLN A 240 -47.64 -33.49 14.94
C GLN A 240 -48.18 -34.77 14.28
N LEU A 241 -49.48 -34.80 13.96
CA LEU A 241 -50.08 -35.93 13.24
C LEU A 241 -49.43 -36.05 11.85
N ALA A 242 -48.97 -37.25 11.49
CA ALA A 242 -48.33 -37.48 10.20
C ALA A 242 -49.36 -37.71 9.08
N PRO A 243 -49.07 -37.30 7.82
CA PRO A 243 -49.89 -37.60 6.65
C PRO A 243 -50.16 -39.09 6.52
N GLY A 244 -51.37 -39.50 6.14
CA GLY A 244 -51.73 -40.93 6.17
C GLY A 244 -51.94 -41.50 7.58
N GLY A 245 -51.86 -40.68 8.64
CA GLY A 245 -52.39 -40.98 9.97
C GLY A 245 -51.51 -41.83 10.88
N GLY A 246 -50.22 -41.51 11.02
CA GLY A 246 -49.38 -42.09 12.09
C GLY A 246 -47.87 -41.96 11.91
N VAL A 247 -47.15 -41.85 13.03
CA VAL A 247 -45.68 -41.72 13.10
C VAL A 247 -45.00 -42.88 12.36
N GLY A 248 -44.05 -42.57 11.47
CA GLY A 248 -43.18 -43.56 10.81
C GLY A 248 -43.81 -44.41 9.71
N GLY A 249 -45.05 -44.12 9.28
CA GLY A 249 -45.77 -44.88 8.23
C GLY A 249 -46.56 -43.99 7.28
N SER A 250 -46.00 -42.82 6.95
CA SER A 250 -46.71 -41.72 6.27
C SER A 250 -46.88 -41.89 4.75
N ALA A 251 -47.83 -41.14 4.19
CA ALA A 251 -47.97 -40.92 2.74
C ALA A 251 -46.86 -40.03 2.12
N ASN A 252 -46.03 -39.37 2.94
CA ASN A 252 -45.05 -38.36 2.54
C ASN A 252 -45.66 -37.26 1.65
N ARG A 253 -46.60 -36.50 2.21
CA ARG A 253 -47.23 -35.33 1.59
C ARG A 253 -47.29 -34.16 2.55
N ILE A 254 -47.12 -32.94 2.07
CA ILE A 254 -47.34 -31.71 2.85
C ILE A 254 -48.28 -30.83 2.03
N TYR A 255 -49.42 -30.46 2.62
CA TYR A 255 -50.47 -29.67 2.00
C TYR A 255 -51.34 -29.04 3.11
N GLU A 256 -50.83 -27.97 3.71
CA GLU A 256 -51.38 -27.37 4.93
C GLU A 256 -51.10 -25.88 5.04
N THR A 257 -51.89 -25.18 5.84
CA THR A 257 -51.71 -23.76 6.16
C THR A 257 -51.30 -23.57 7.62
N VAL A 258 -50.22 -22.82 7.85
CA VAL A 258 -49.74 -22.45 9.19
C VAL A 258 -50.45 -21.16 9.64
N TRP A 259 -50.85 -21.17 10.91
CA TRP A 259 -51.25 -19.99 11.69
C TRP A 259 -50.38 -19.94 12.93
N ASP A 260 -49.90 -18.74 13.28
CA ASP A 260 -49.30 -18.45 14.58
C ASP A 260 -49.98 -17.21 15.19
N GLY A 261 -50.12 -17.20 16.51
CA GLY A 261 -50.59 -16.07 17.30
C GLY A 261 -49.49 -15.05 17.62
N GLY A 262 -48.22 -15.44 17.43
CA GLY A 262 -47.08 -14.56 17.26
C GLY A 262 -45.98 -14.68 18.32
N GLY A 263 -44.75 -14.66 17.86
CA GLY A 263 -43.56 -14.67 18.70
C GLY A 263 -42.37 -14.06 17.99
N VAL A 264 -41.44 -14.93 17.58
CA VAL A 264 -40.38 -14.68 16.59
C VAL A 264 -40.17 -16.05 15.95
N ASP A 265 -40.89 -16.27 14.85
CA ASP A 265 -41.28 -17.61 14.43
C ASP A 265 -40.53 -18.03 13.16
N THR A 266 -40.17 -19.30 13.06
CA THR A 266 -39.07 -19.75 12.17
C THR A 266 -39.44 -21.02 11.41
N TYR A 267 -39.32 -20.98 10.08
CA TYR A 267 -39.29 -22.18 9.25
C TYR A 267 -37.85 -22.69 9.17
N ASP A 268 -37.51 -23.73 9.94
CA ASP A 268 -36.23 -24.42 9.84
C ASP A 268 -36.35 -25.63 8.90
N LEU A 269 -35.72 -25.48 7.74
CA LEU A 269 -35.74 -26.42 6.62
C LEU A 269 -34.33 -26.95 6.33
N SER A 270 -33.39 -26.77 7.26
CA SER A 270 -31.98 -27.20 7.17
C SER A 270 -31.77 -28.72 7.01
N ASN A 271 -32.84 -29.50 7.15
CA ASN A 271 -32.86 -30.94 6.92
C ASN A 271 -33.19 -31.35 5.47
N TYR A 272 -33.55 -30.40 4.59
CA TYR A 272 -33.79 -30.64 3.16
C TYR A 272 -32.50 -30.52 2.34
N THR A 273 -32.43 -31.30 1.26
CA THR A 273 -31.30 -31.33 0.31
C THR A 273 -31.73 -31.07 -1.14
N THR A 274 -32.95 -30.56 -1.32
CA THR A 274 -33.56 -30.19 -2.60
C THR A 274 -33.81 -28.70 -2.62
N SER A 275 -33.58 -28.04 -3.76
CA SER A 275 -33.92 -26.62 -3.98
C SER A 275 -35.31 -26.26 -3.45
N LEU A 276 -35.33 -25.42 -2.43
CA LEU A 276 -36.52 -24.87 -1.78
C LEU A 276 -36.98 -23.59 -2.48
N SER A 277 -38.27 -23.29 -2.37
CA SER A 277 -38.80 -21.94 -2.67
C SER A 277 -39.67 -21.52 -1.50
N ILE A 278 -39.08 -20.76 -0.59
CA ILE A 278 -39.66 -20.31 0.68
C ILE A 278 -40.19 -18.89 0.50
N ASN A 279 -41.43 -18.66 0.92
CA ASN A 279 -42.05 -17.34 0.91
C ASN A 279 -42.80 -17.12 2.22
N LEU A 280 -42.38 -16.13 3.00
CA LEU A 280 -42.91 -15.82 4.34
C LEU A 280 -44.08 -14.81 4.29
N ASN A 281 -44.59 -14.45 3.11
CA ASN A 281 -45.73 -13.53 3.00
C ASN A 281 -47.05 -14.23 3.39
N PRO A 282 -47.96 -13.54 4.12
CA PRO A 282 -49.31 -14.02 4.43
C PRO A 282 -50.08 -14.42 3.16
N GLY A 283 -50.70 -15.61 3.16
CA GLY A 283 -51.36 -16.19 2.00
C GLY A 283 -50.44 -16.77 0.92
N ALA A 284 -49.11 -16.64 1.04
CA ALA A 284 -48.17 -17.23 0.08
C ALA A 284 -47.93 -18.72 0.34
N ALA A 285 -47.46 -19.42 -0.69
CA ALA A 285 -47.12 -20.83 -0.66
C ALA A 285 -45.59 -21.02 -0.74
N SER A 286 -45.08 -22.02 0.00
CA SER A 286 -43.68 -22.46 -0.01
C SER A 286 -43.56 -23.89 -0.53
N LEU A 287 -42.61 -24.12 -1.44
CA LEU A 287 -42.25 -25.43 -1.98
C LEU A 287 -41.06 -25.99 -1.21
N LEU A 288 -41.27 -27.10 -0.49
CA LEU A 288 -40.25 -27.80 0.28
C LEU A 288 -39.70 -29.01 -0.48
N SER A 289 -40.57 -29.75 -1.16
CA SER A 289 -40.15 -30.82 -2.06
C SER A 289 -41.26 -31.18 -3.04
N SER A 290 -40.91 -31.25 -4.33
CA SER A 290 -41.81 -31.75 -5.39
C SER A 290 -42.24 -33.20 -5.20
N VAL A 291 -41.52 -33.99 -4.38
CA VAL A 291 -41.88 -35.37 -4.01
C VAL A 291 -42.97 -35.42 -2.94
N GLN A 292 -43.09 -34.37 -2.13
CA GLN A 292 -44.07 -34.23 -1.04
C GLN A 292 -45.31 -33.42 -1.43
N LEU A 293 -45.31 -32.85 -2.63
CA LEU A 293 -46.35 -31.95 -3.08
C LEU A 293 -47.58 -32.72 -3.58
N ALA A 294 -48.77 -32.23 -3.25
CA ALA A 294 -50.03 -32.90 -3.54
C ALA A 294 -50.35 -32.93 -5.05
N ASN A 295 -50.55 -34.14 -5.59
CA ASN A 295 -51.08 -34.32 -6.93
C ASN A 295 -52.61 -34.12 -6.91
N LEU A 296 -53.08 -33.07 -7.59
CA LEU A 296 -54.49 -32.66 -7.67
C LEU A 296 -55.25 -33.37 -8.82
N GLY A 297 -54.54 -34.18 -9.61
CA GLY A 297 -55.08 -34.96 -10.72
C GLY A 297 -54.99 -34.26 -12.07
N ASN A 298 -55.22 -35.01 -13.16
CA ASN A 298 -55.19 -34.52 -14.54
C ASN A 298 -53.89 -33.81 -14.98
N GLY A 299 -52.78 -34.01 -14.26
CA GLY A 299 -51.51 -33.31 -14.49
C GLY A 299 -51.34 -32.02 -13.69
N HIS A 300 -52.33 -31.66 -12.86
CA HIS A 300 -52.24 -30.55 -11.92
C HIS A 300 -51.66 -31.01 -10.57
N TYR A 301 -50.94 -30.08 -9.97
CA TYR A 301 -50.22 -30.20 -8.70
C TYR A 301 -50.47 -28.90 -7.93
N ALA A 302 -50.46 -28.96 -6.60
CA ALA A 302 -50.60 -27.77 -5.76
C ALA A 302 -49.47 -26.74 -6.02
N SER A 303 -49.74 -25.47 -5.77
CA SER A 303 -48.75 -24.38 -5.95
C SER A 303 -47.59 -24.45 -4.94
N GLY A 304 -47.81 -24.99 -3.75
CA GLY A 304 -46.78 -25.30 -2.76
C GLY A 304 -47.16 -26.41 -1.78
N ASN A 305 -46.27 -26.65 -0.82
CA ASN A 305 -46.44 -27.60 0.28
C ASN A 305 -47.09 -26.96 1.51
N VAL A 306 -46.50 -25.87 1.98
CA VAL A 306 -46.90 -25.13 3.18
C VAL A 306 -47.38 -23.75 2.75
N TYR A 307 -48.50 -23.31 3.29
CA TYR A 307 -49.11 -22.01 3.01
C TYR A 307 -49.12 -21.19 4.31
N ASN A 308 -48.98 -19.88 4.22
CA ASN A 308 -49.14 -19.00 5.38
C ASN A 308 -50.60 -18.53 5.44
N ALA A 309 -51.19 -18.45 6.63
CA ALA A 309 -52.50 -17.80 6.78
C ALA A 309 -52.45 -16.31 6.38
N TYR A 310 -53.62 -15.72 6.12
CA TYR A 310 -53.73 -14.26 5.95
C TYR A 310 -53.74 -13.55 7.30
N LEU A 311 -53.23 -12.32 7.37
CA LEU A 311 -53.31 -11.50 8.58
C LEU A 311 -54.77 -11.09 8.86
N TYR A 312 -55.30 -11.52 10.00
CA TYR A 312 -56.62 -11.07 10.45
C TYR A 312 -56.59 -9.55 10.75
N ASN A 313 -57.38 -8.77 10.02
CA ASN A 313 -57.41 -7.30 10.06
C ASN A 313 -56.05 -6.60 9.84
N GLY A 314 -55.06 -7.27 9.23
CA GLY A 314 -53.73 -6.70 9.02
C GLY A 314 -52.86 -6.64 10.28
N ASP A 315 -53.19 -7.41 11.33
CA ASP A 315 -52.36 -7.52 12.54
C ASP A 315 -51.05 -8.26 12.23
N ALA A 316 -49.92 -7.61 12.45
CA ALA A 316 -48.59 -8.13 12.10
C ALA A 316 -48.10 -9.27 13.00
N ARG A 317 -48.83 -9.65 14.06
CA ARG A 317 -48.39 -10.72 14.97
C ARG A 317 -48.41 -12.11 14.34
N SER A 318 -49.06 -12.30 13.20
CA SER A 318 -49.16 -13.60 12.50
C SER A 318 -48.29 -13.67 11.23
N TYR A 319 -47.22 -12.88 11.16
CA TYR A 319 -46.12 -13.15 10.23
C TYR A 319 -45.29 -14.34 10.72
N ILE A 320 -44.58 -15.00 9.81
CA ILE A 320 -43.42 -15.84 10.15
C ILE A 320 -42.19 -14.96 9.96
N ASP A 321 -41.40 -14.77 11.01
CA ASP A 321 -40.25 -13.86 11.03
C ASP A 321 -39.06 -14.40 10.22
N ASN A 322 -38.77 -15.71 10.29
CA ASN A 322 -37.48 -16.25 9.87
C ASN A 322 -37.57 -17.50 8.99
N ALA A 323 -36.53 -17.72 8.18
CA ALA A 323 -36.34 -18.94 7.41
C ALA A 323 -34.87 -19.38 7.40
N SER A 324 -34.65 -20.68 7.58
CA SER A 324 -33.39 -21.36 7.27
C SER A 324 -33.63 -22.34 6.14
N GLY A 325 -32.96 -22.14 5.01
CA GLY A 325 -32.94 -23.08 3.89
C GLY A 325 -32.10 -24.34 4.18
N GLY A 326 -31.93 -25.16 3.14
CA GLY A 326 -31.36 -26.50 3.22
C GLY A 326 -29.91 -26.60 2.72
N SER A 327 -29.63 -27.70 2.03
CA SER A 327 -28.43 -27.89 1.22
C SER A 327 -28.72 -27.90 -0.30
N GLY A 328 -29.78 -27.20 -0.70
CA GLY A 328 -30.19 -27.01 -2.10
C GLY A 328 -29.79 -25.63 -2.61
N ASN A 329 -29.99 -25.36 -3.90
CA ASN A 329 -29.95 -23.97 -4.40
C ASN A 329 -31.33 -23.37 -4.16
N ASP A 330 -31.48 -22.60 -3.09
CA ASP A 330 -32.77 -22.24 -2.52
C ASP A 330 -33.19 -20.81 -2.90
N THR A 331 -34.49 -20.56 -2.92
CA THR A 331 -35.05 -19.21 -3.09
C THR A 331 -35.80 -18.82 -1.84
N LEU A 332 -35.36 -17.77 -1.16
CA LEU A 332 -35.98 -17.25 0.07
C LEU A 332 -36.58 -15.87 -0.21
N VAL A 333 -37.83 -15.67 0.20
CA VAL A 333 -38.51 -14.38 0.18
C VAL A 333 -39.10 -14.12 1.57
N GLY A 334 -38.62 -13.09 2.26
CA GLY A 334 -39.20 -12.59 3.50
C GLY A 334 -40.51 -11.83 3.24
N ASN A 335 -40.87 -10.90 4.12
CA ASN A 335 -42.19 -10.26 4.10
C ASN A 335 -42.13 -8.73 4.32
N ALA A 336 -42.77 -8.22 5.37
CA ALA A 336 -42.93 -6.79 5.64
C ALA A 336 -42.58 -6.40 7.11
N ILE A 337 -41.92 -7.32 7.82
CA ILE A 337 -41.28 -7.10 9.12
C ILE A 337 -39.81 -7.52 9.01
N ALA A 338 -38.97 -7.14 9.98
CA ALA A 338 -37.56 -7.51 9.99
C ALA A 338 -37.38 -9.04 10.06
N ASN A 339 -36.83 -9.65 9.01
CA ASN A 339 -36.66 -11.09 8.90
C ASN A 339 -35.21 -11.54 9.17
N THR A 340 -35.02 -12.76 9.70
CA THR A 340 -33.73 -13.47 9.64
C THR A 340 -33.81 -14.55 8.56
N LEU A 341 -33.03 -14.40 7.48
CA LEU A 341 -33.05 -15.30 6.33
C LEU A 341 -31.66 -15.90 6.14
N SER A 342 -31.57 -17.23 6.27
CA SER A 342 -30.35 -18.01 6.03
C SER A 342 -30.55 -18.93 4.83
N GLY A 343 -29.77 -18.77 3.77
CA GLY A 343 -29.77 -19.68 2.61
C GLY A 343 -29.34 -21.09 3.01
N GLY A 344 -28.09 -21.23 3.46
CA GLY A 344 -27.57 -22.44 4.08
C GLY A 344 -26.35 -22.99 3.34
N SER A 345 -26.56 -23.84 2.33
CA SER A 345 -25.48 -24.41 1.52
C SER A 345 -25.96 -24.72 0.10
N GLY A 346 -25.60 -23.86 -0.84
CA GLY A 346 -26.06 -23.91 -2.22
C GLY A 346 -25.66 -22.65 -2.95
N ASN A 347 -26.33 -22.37 -4.06
CA ASN A 347 -26.26 -21.06 -4.71
C ASN A 347 -27.63 -20.39 -4.55
N ASP A 348 -27.79 -19.64 -3.46
CA ASP A 348 -29.09 -19.22 -2.95
C ASP A 348 -29.50 -17.85 -3.48
N THR A 349 -30.81 -17.61 -3.57
CA THR A 349 -31.39 -16.33 -4.00
C THR A 349 -32.34 -15.81 -2.93
N ILE A 350 -31.87 -14.81 -2.18
CA ILE A 350 -32.58 -14.29 -1.00
C ILE A 350 -33.13 -12.89 -1.30
N THR A 351 -34.38 -12.65 -0.94
CA THR A 351 -35.02 -11.34 -0.95
C THR A 351 -35.51 -11.07 0.47
N GLY A 352 -35.03 -10.01 1.12
CA GLY A 352 -35.54 -9.58 2.42
C GLY A 352 -37.02 -9.20 2.32
N GLY A 353 -37.28 -8.06 1.69
CA GLY A 353 -38.60 -7.67 1.20
C GLY A 353 -38.96 -6.25 1.65
N GLY A 354 -39.15 -6.10 2.95
CA GLY A 354 -39.38 -4.80 3.57
C GLY A 354 -39.26 -4.90 5.08
N GLY A 355 -38.16 -4.43 5.62
CA GLY A 355 -37.87 -4.58 7.03
C GLY A 355 -36.53 -3.93 7.35
N ASN A 356 -35.81 -4.54 8.27
CA ASN A 356 -34.38 -4.30 8.48
C ASN A 356 -33.76 -5.68 8.63
N ASP A 357 -33.49 -6.35 7.52
CA ASP A 357 -33.39 -7.81 7.51
C ASP A 357 -31.97 -8.28 7.81
N THR A 358 -31.84 -9.43 8.47
CA THR A 358 -30.56 -10.10 8.69
C THR A 358 -30.44 -11.24 7.70
N ILE A 359 -29.64 -11.03 6.66
CA ILE A 359 -29.50 -11.95 5.52
C ILE A 359 -28.13 -12.63 5.57
N ILE A 360 -28.17 -13.96 5.51
CA ILE A 360 -27.00 -14.84 5.50
C ILE A 360 -27.16 -15.69 4.25
N GLY A 361 -26.25 -15.59 3.27
CA GLY A 361 -26.23 -16.54 2.14
C GLY A 361 -25.82 -17.91 2.67
N GLY A 362 -24.52 -18.09 2.87
CA GLY A 362 -23.96 -19.20 3.62
C GLY A 362 -22.75 -19.80 2.94
N ALA A 363 -22.96 -20.92 2.26
CA ALA A 363 -21.88 -21.72 1.69
C ALA A 363 -22.14 -22.08 0.21
N GLY A 364 -21.90 -21.11 -0.68
CA GLY A 364 -21.66 -21.39 -2.10
C GLY A 364 -21.44 -20.15 -2.97
N SER A 365 -22.50 -19.63 -3.58
CA SER A 365 -22.42 -18.50 -4.52
C SER A 365 -23.74 -17.75 -4.55
N ASP A 366 -23.96 -16.91 -3.56
CA ASP A 366 -25.28 -16.45 -3.16
C ASP A 366 -25.63 -15.05 -3.68
N ILE A 367 -26.92 -14.78 -3.83
CA ILE A 367 -27.46 -13.56 -4.43
C ILE A 367 -28.52 -12.95 -3.52
N VAL A 368 -28.31 -11.72 -3.05
CA VAL A 368 -29.38 -10.92 -2.43
C VAL A 368 -30.04 -10.02 -3.48
N VAL A 369 -31.37 -9.99 -3.48
CA VAL A 369 -32.19 -9.29 -4.48
C VAL A 369 -32.85 -8.06 -3.86
N TYR A 370 -32.66 -6.92 -4.53
CA TYR A 370 -33.16 -5.61 -4.17
C TYR A 370 -34.11 -5.08 -5.26
N SER A 371 -35.21 -4.43 -4.87
CA SER A 371 -36.31 -4.06 -5.77
C SER A 371 -36.11 -2.75 -6.55
N GLY A 372 -35.13 -1.94 -6.14
CA GLY A 372 -34.73 -0.68 -6.76
C GLY A 372 -33.43 -0.78 -7.58
N ASN A 373 -32.98 0.34 -8.15
CA ASN A 373 -31.70 0.39 -8.84
C ASN A 373 -30.56 0.58 -7.83
N GLN A 374 -29.33 0.16 -8.12
CA GLN A 374 -28.19 0.30 -7.18
C GLN A 374 -27.99 1.75 -6.66
N ALA A 375 -28.30 2.76 -7.46
CA ALA A 375 -28.26 4.18 -7.06
C ALA A 375 -29.36 4.61 -6.06
N ASN A 376 -30.24 3.70 -5.63
CA ASN A 376 -31.22 3.92 -4.56
C ASN A 376 -30.69 3.55 -3.17
N TYR A 377 -29.51 2.94 -3.05
CA TYR A 377 -29.01 2.39 -1.79
C TYR A 377 -27.69 3.03 -1.35
N ALA A 378 -27.56 3.31 -0.06
CA ALA A 378 -26.25 3.40 0.57
C ALA A 378 -25.78 1.99 0.93
N ILE A 379 -24.59 1.63 0.50
CA ILE A 379 -23.95 0.34 0.80
C ILE A 379 -22.64 0.64 1.53
N SER A 380 -22.47 0.03 2.70
CA SER A 380 -21.23 0.09 3.50
C SER A 380 -20.84 -1.31 3.96
N TYR A 381 -19.56 -1.53 4.24
CA TYR A 381 -19.04 -2.82 4.71
C TYR A 381 -18.19 -2.64 5.97
N ASP A 382 -18.47 -3.44 7.00
CA ASP A 382 -17.59 -3.61 8.16
C ASP A 382 -16.71 -4.85 7.96
N ALA A 383 -15.40 -4.64 7.87
CA ALA A 383 -14.41 -5.70 7.73
C ALA A 383 -14.25 -6.55 9.01
N ASN A 384 -14.63 -6.03 10.18
CA ASN A 384 -14.51 -6.76 11.46
C ASN A 384 -15.58 -7.85 11.58
N THR A 385 -16.82 -7.55 11.17
CA THR A 385 -17.94 -8.50 11.16
C THR A 385 -18.19 -9.13 9.78
N GLN A 386 -17.39 -8.75 8.76
CA GLN A 386 -17.54 -9.17 7.36
C GLN A 386 -18.95 -8.93 6.79
N THR A 387 -19.59 -7.85 7.24
CA THR A 387 -21.01 -7.56 7.03
C THR A 387 -21.20 -6.34 6.16
N PHE A 388 -22.08 -6.43 5.16
CA PHE A 388 -22.62 -5.28 4.46
C PHE A 388 -23.84 -4.72 5.20
N THR A 389 -23.94 -3.40 5.25
CA THR A 389 -25.20 -2.72 5.55
C THR A 389 -25.72 -2.10 4.25
N VAL A 390 -26.96 -2.41 3.88
CA VAL A 390 -27.61 -1.92 2.66
C VAL A 390 -28.85 -1.14 3.05
N VAL A 391 -28.80 0.19 2.89
CA VAL A 391 -29.87 1.11 3.32
C VAL A 391 -30.52 1.75 2.11
N ASP A 392 -31.79 1.44 1.89
CA ASP A 392 -32.61 2.08 0.86
C ASP A 392 -32.88 3.56 1.21
N GLN A 393 -32.74 4.43 0.21
CA GLN A 393 -32.92 5.88 0.31
C GLN A 393 -34.24 6.37 -0.31
N ARG A 394 -35.11 5.45 -0.77
CA ARG A 394 -36.45 5.75 -1.28
C ARG A 394 -37.37 6.19 -0.12
N VAL A 395 -38.42 6.94 -0.47
CA VAL A 395 -39.38 7.45 0.52
C VAL A 395 -40.48 6.41 0.74
N GLY A 396 -40.38 5.67 1.83
CA GLY A 396 -41.30 4.59 2.22
C GLY A 396 -40.59 3.22 2.23
N PRO A 397 -41.18 2.19 2.86
CA PRO A 397 -40.56 0.88 2.95
C PRO A 397 -40.63 0.16 1.61
N ALA A 398 -39.53 0.19 0.89
CA ALA A 398 -39.14 -0.84 -0.06
C ALA A 398 -37.74 -1.28 0.35
N ASP A 399 -37.57 -2.58 0.58
CA ASP A 399 -36.35 -3.26 1.04
C ASP A 399 -35.90 -2.85 2.46
N GLY A 400 -35.63 -1.57 2.72
CA GLY A 400 -35.38 -1.04 4.07
C GLY A 400 -33.90 -0.89 4.43
N ALA A 401 -33.46 -1.44 5.57
CA ALA A 401 -32.08 -1.30 6.06
C ALA A 401 -31.49 -2.63 6.54
N ASP A 402 -30.89 -3.35 5.61
CA ASP A 402 -30.46 -4.74 5.77
C ASP A 402 -29.02 -4.90 6.25
N THR A 403 -28.78 -6.06 6.85
CA THR A 403 -27.50 -6.55 7.38
C THR A 403 -27.17 -7.86 6.66
N VAL A 404 -26.24 -7.83 5.71
CA VAL A 404 -25.98 -8.93 4.76
C VAL A 404 -24.59 -9.54 4.97
N THR A 405 -24.51 -10.87 5.07
CA THR A 405 -23.28 -11.64 5.30
C THR A 405 -23.18 -12.86 4.39
N GLY A 406 -21.95 -13.24 4.00
CA GLY A 406 -21.70 -14.46 3.22
C GLY A 406 -22.44 -14.49 1.88
N VAL A 407 -22.26 -13.46 1.06
CA VAL A 407 -22.97 -13.25 -0.22
C VAL A 407 -22.01 -12.71 -1.29
N GLU A 408 -22.00 -13.36 -2.45
CA GLU A 408 -21.12 -13.04 -3.59
C GLU A 408 -21.72 -11.97 -4.52
N TYR A 409 -23.05 -11.81 -4.56
CA TYR A 409 -23.73 -10.93 -5.51
C TYR A 409 -24.90 -10.15 -4.90
N PHE A 410 -25.00 -8.88 -5.30
CA PHE A 410 -26.15 -8.02 -5.07
C PHE A 410 -26.87 -7.77 -6.40
N LYS A 411 -28.16 -8.13 -6.47
CA LYS A 411 -28.99 -8.00 -7.68
C LYS A 411 -30.00 -6.87 -7.52
N PHE A 412 -29.76 -5.78 -8.24
CA PHE A 412 -30.64 -4.62 -8.31
C PHE A 412 -31.49 -4.65 -9.59
N ALA A 413 -32.54 -3.84 -9.65
CA ALA A 413 -33.42 -3.72 -10.81
C ALA A 413 -32.69 -3.29 -12.11
N ASN A 414 -31.53 -2.65 -12.01
CA ASN A 414 -30.67 -2.27 -13.15
C ASN A 414 -29.49 -3.23 -13.42
N GLY A 415 -29.29 -4.29 -12.63
CA GLY A 415 -28.24 -5.29 -12.86
C GLY A 415 -27.71 -5.98 -11.61
N THR A 416 -26.97 -7.07 -11.82
CA THR A 416 -26.24 -7.79 -10.77
C THR A 416 -24.81 -7.28 -10.64
N ILE A 417 -24.36 -7.08 -9.42
CA ILE A 417 -23.05 -6.54 -9.05
C ILE A 417 -22.39 -7.50 -8.05
N ALA A 418 -21.12 -7.87 -8.26
CA ALA A 418 -20.39 -8.74 -7.35
C ALA A 418 -19.99 -7.97 -6.07
N SER A 419 -20.15 -8.60 -4.91
CA SER A 419 -19.91 -7.98 -3.59
C SER A 419 -18.51 -7.40 -3.40
N PRO A 420 -17.41 -7.92 -3.98
CA PRO A 420 -16.09 -7.29 -3.88
C PRO A 420 -15.99 -5.88 -4.49
N THR A 421 -16.92 -5.48 -5.35
CA THR A 421 -16.91 -4.12 -5.95
C THR A 421 -17.33 -3.01 -4.98
N PHE A 422 -17.96 -3.37 -3.86
CA PHE A 422 -18.32 -2.44 -2.78
C PHE A 422 -17.23 -2.36 -1.68
N LEU A 423 -16.11 -3.06 -1.86
CA LEU A 423 -15.05 -3.18 -0.86
C LEU A 423 -13.88 -2.27 -1.21
N THR A 424 -13.55 -1.35 -0.31
CA THR A 424 -12.31 -0.56 -0.39
C THR A 424 -11.11 -1.48 -0.15
N PRO A 425 -10.16 -1.63 -1.10
CA PRO A 425 -8.97 -2.44 -0.87
C PRO A 425 -8.09 -1.83 0.24
N ILE A 426 -7.71 -2.65 1.22
CA ILE A 426 -6.69 -2.29 2.20
C ILE A 426 -5.34 -2.65 1.59
N VAL A 427 -4.49 -1.65 1.35
CA VAL A 427 -3.11 -1.87 0.92
C VAL A 427 -2.30 -2.41 2.11
N ILE A 428 -1.77 -3.63 1.97
CA ILE A 428 -0.84 -4.22 2.95
C ILE A 428 0.58 -3.75 2.59
N GLU A 429 0.90 -3.79 1.31
CA GLU A 429 2.22 -3.51 0.74
C GLU A 429 2.03 -3.03 -0.71
N ALA A 430 2.87 -2.11 -1.17
CA ALA A 430 2.80 -1.46 -2.50
C ALA A 430 4.16 -0.91 -2.95
N LEU A 431 5.19 -1.73 -2.81
CA LEU A 431 6.55 -1.48 -3.25
C LEU A 431 6.79 -2.16 -4.61
N GLY A 432 7.97 -1.94 -5.19
CA GLY A 432 8.40 -2.53 -6.46
C GLY A 432 7.34 -2.61 -7.57
N THR A 433 6.89 -3.83 -7.92
CA THR A 433 6.04 -4.06 -9.13
C THR A 433 4.60 -4.45 -8.84
N THR A 434 4.31 -4.94 -7.63
CA THR A 434 3.02 -5.52 -7.27
C THR A 434 2.59 -5.00 -5.90
N SER A 435 1.32 -4.64 -5.77
CA SER A 435 0.74 -4.26 -4.49
C SER A 435 -0.08 -5.42 -3.93
N LEU A 436 0.34 -5.95 -2.78
CA LEU A 436 -0.46 -6.87 -1.99
C LEU A 436 -1.60 -6.09 -1.31
N VAL A 437 -2.83 -6.40 -1.69
CA VAL A 437 -4.04 -5.78 -1.11
C VAL A 437 -4.98 -6.82 -0.52
N GLN A 438 -5.62 -6.48 0.60
CA GLN A 438 -6.77 -7.21 1.13
C GLN A 438 -8.06 -6.59 0.58
N VAL A 439 -8.93 -7.42 0.01
CA VAL A 439 -10.26 -7.07 -0.49
C VAL A 439 -11.27 -7.91 0.27
N GLY A 440 -11.94 -7.30 1.24
CA GLY A 440 -12.80 -8.00 2.21
C GLY A 440 -12.01 -9.00 3.03
N ASN A 441 -12.39 -10.28 2.91
CA ASN A 441 -11.73 -11.41 3.56
C ASN A 441 -10.76 -12.16 2.62
N THR A 442 -10.23 -11.57 1.54
CA THR A 442 -9.28 -12.25 0.63
C THR A 442 -8.11 -11.35 0.22
N TYR A 443 -6.99 -11.95 -0.17
CA TYR A 443 -5.81 -11.22 -0.65
C TYR A 443 -5.70 -11.25 -2.18
N SER A 444 -5.31 -10.12 -2.79
CA SER A 444 -5.07 -9.96 -4.24
C SER A 444 -3.71 -9.29 -4.50
N MET A 445 -3.07 -9.68 -5.60
CA MET A 445 -1.70 -9.26 -5.96
C MET A 445 -1.76 -8.38 -7.21
N ASN A 446 -1.93 -7.08 -7.03
CA ASN A 446 -2.30 -6.12 -8.08
C ASN A 446 -1.06 -5.45 -8.72
N PRO A 447 -0.80 -5.61 -10.03
CA PRO A 447 0.34 -4.96 -10.69
C PRO A 447 0.27 -3.43 -10.64
N ILE A 448 1.42 -2.81 -10.40
CA ILE A 448 1.58 -1.35 -10.26
C ILE A 448 1.94 -0.75 -11.63
N PRO A 449 1.29 0.36 -12.07
CA PRO A 449 0.18 1.07 -11.43
C PRO A 449 -1.20 0.58 -11.94
N ASN A 450 -2.11 0.35 -10.98
CA ASN A 450 -3.57 0.33 -11.19
C ASN A 450 -4.14 -0.78 -12.11
N ALA A 451 -3.57 -1.99 -12.09
CA ALA A 451 -4.21 -3.17 -12.68
C ALA A 451 -4.80 -4.11 -11.61
N THR A 452 -5.97 -4.70 -11.88
CA THR A 452 -6.50 -5.80 -11.05
C THR A 452 -5.74 -7.09 -11.36
N GLY A 453 -5.07 -7.65 -10.36
CA GLY A 453 -4.35 -8.91 -10.46
C GLY A 453 -5.13 -10.10 -9.91
N PRO A 454 -4.51 -11.30 -9.82
CA PRO A 454 -5.15 -12.48 -9.28
C PRO A 454 -5.29 -12.43 -7.75
N GLN A 455 -6.34 -13.07 -7.25
CA GLN A 455 -6.42 -13.48 -5.85
C GLN A 455 -5.38 -14.56 -5.53
N LEU A 456 -4.77 -14.44 -4.35
CA LEU A 456 -3.91 -15.46 -3.75
C LEU A 456 -4.74 -16.68 -3.34
N LYS A 457 -4.33 -17.88 -3.76
CA LYS A 457 -5.11 -19.12 -3.63
C LYS A 457 -4.29 -20.27 -3.09
N PHE A 458 -4.95 -21.13 -2.31
CA PHE A 458 -4.40 -22.39 -1.83
C PHE A 458 -5.33 -23.54 -2.21
N SER A 459 -4.79 -24.58 -2.85
CA SER A 459 -5.57 -25.71 -3.40
C SER A 459 -6.72 -25.29 -4.34
N GLY A 460 -6.61 -24.14 -4.99
CA GLY A 460 -7.59 -23.57 -5.93
C GLY A 460 -8.65 -22.65 -5.30
N ALA A 461 -8.81 -22.65 -3.98
CA ALA A 461 -9.69 -21.72 -3.27
C ALA A 461 -8.94 -20.42 -2.90
N PRO A 462 -9.59 -19.23 -2.89
CA PRO A 462 -8.99 -18.01 -2.37
C PRO A 462 -8.53 -18.18 -0.92
N VAL A 463 -7.38 -17.60 -0.58
CA VAL A 463 -6.89 -17.60 0.81
C VAL A 463 -7.61 -16.51 1.61
N ALA A 464 -8.24 -16.93 2.70
CA ALA A 464 -8.94 -16.06 3.62
C ALA A 464 -8.02 -15.41 4.67
N VAL A 465 -8.45 -14.30 5.27
CA VAL A 465 -7.82 -13.75 6.48
C VAL A 465 -7.97 -14.77 7.62
N ASP A 466 -6.93 -14.90 8.44
CA ASP A 466 -6.85 -15.87 9.55
C ASP A 466 -7.09 -17.36 9.18
N MET A 467 -7.02 -17.72 7.88
CA MET A 467 -7.13 -19.11 7.40
C MET A 467 -6.14 -20.07 8.09
N TRP A 468 -4.99 -19.56 8.55
CA TRP A 468 -4.09 -20.25 9.46
C TRP A 468 -3.70 -19.32 10.61
N ALA A 469 -3.90 -19.77 11.85
CA ALA A 469 -3.77 -18.94 13.05
C ALA A 469 -2.45 -18.14 13.11
N GLY A 470 -2.58 -16.82 13.08
CA GLY A 470 -1.48 -15.86 13.18
C GLY A 470 -0.64 -15.67 11.91
N TRP A 471 -0.89 -16.40 10.82
CA TRP A 471 -0.19 -16.21 9.54
C TRP A 471 -0.90 -15.17 8.67
N ALA A 472 -0.16 -14.13 8.27
CA ALA A 472 -0.60 -13.16 7.27
C ALA A 472 0.47 -12.99 6.18
N PRO A 473 0.08 -12.70 4.92
CA PRO A 473 1.01 -12.26 3.90
C PRO A 473 1.42 -10.80 4.17
N ILE A 474 2.68 -10.46 3.90
CA ILE A 474 3.30 -9.16 4.24
C ILE A 474 4.00 -8.46 3.05
N GLY A 475 3.98 -9.09 1.88
CA GLY A 475 4.40 -8.52 0.60
C GLY A 475 4.26 -9.55 -0.52
N ALA A 476 4.08 -9.08 -1.76
CA ALA A 476 3.97 -9.95 -2.94
C ALA A 476 4.58 -9.30 -4.18
N GLU A 477 5.40 -10.04 -4.94
CA GLU A 477 6.08 -9.51 -6.13
C GLU A 477 5.95 -10.41 -7.35
N GLN A 478 5.86 -9.81 -8.53
CA GLN A 478 5.65 -10.54 -9.78
C GLN A 478 6.95 -11.18 -10.28
N THR A 479 6.90 -12.48 -10.58
CA THR A 479 8.00 -13.23 -11.18
C THR A 479 7.66 -13.65 -12.62
N ALA A 480 8.64 -14.20 -13.33
CA ALA A 480 8.43 -14.71 -14.69
C ALA A 480 7.46 -15.92 -14.79
N GLY A 481 7.09 -16.53 -13.66
CA GLY A 481 6.16 -17.68 -13.60
C GLY A 481 4.83 -17.40 -12.89
N GLY A 482 4.75 -16.31 -12.11
CA GLY A 482 3.62 -16.01 -11.24
C GLY A 482 3.98 -14.92 -10.24
N TYR A 483 3.81 -15.19 -8.95
CA TYR A 483 4.17 -14.26 -7.88
C TYR A 483 4.91 -15.01 -6.77
N ASP A 484 5.89 -14.35 -6.16
CA ASP A 484 6.45 -14.79 -4.88
C ASP A 484 5.78 -13.97 -3.76
N VAL A 485 5.43 -14.61 -2.66
CA VAL A 485 4.64 -13.99 -1.57
C VAL A 485 5.31 -14.25 -0.23
N ALA A 486 5.66 -13.19 0.48
CA ALA A 486 6.24 -13.26 1.82
C ALA A 486 5.13 -13.34 2.88
N TRP A 487 5.33 -14.20 3.88
CA TRP A 487 4.42 -14.46 4.99
C TRP A 487 5.11 -14.32 6.33
N LYS A 488 4.37 -13.86 7.33
CA LYS A 488 4.82 -13.72 8.73
C LYS A 488 3.79 -14.33 9.66
N ASN A 489 4.26 -15.12 10.63
CA ASN A 489 3.43 -15.53 11.76
C ASN A 489 3.63 -14.57 12.93
N THR A 490 2.59 -13.83 13.28
CA THR A 490 2.62 -12.81 14.35
C THR A 490 2.77 -13.42 15.75
N SER A 491 2.39 -14.69 15.93
CA SER A 491 2.45 -15.39 17.23
C SER A 491 3.78 -16.13 17.48
N THR A 492 4.49 -16.55 16.42
CA THR A 492 5.77 -17.30 16.54
C THR A 492 6.99 -16.54 16.04
N GLY A 493 6.82 -15.41 15.33
CA GLY A 493 7.94 -14.67 14.72
C GLY A 493 8.62 -15.41 13.57
N GLN A 494 7.96 -16.43 13.00
CA GLN A 494 8.45 -17.19 11.85
C GLN A 494 7.97 -16.59 10.53
N TYR A 495 8.75 -16.83 9.48
CA TYR A 495 8.49 -16.39 8.12
C TYR A 495 8.40 -17.58 7.17
N ASN A 496 7.63 -17.41 6.10
CA ASN A 496 7.51 -18.35 4.99
C ASN A 496 7.51 -17.53 3.69
N ILE A 497 8.08 -18.05 2.60
CA ILE A 497 7.97 -17.42 1.27
C ILE A 497 7.39 -18.46 0.34
N TRP A 498 6.27 -18.13 -0.29
CA TRP A 498 5.59 -18.95 -1.28
C TRP A 498 5.99 -18.51 -2.68
N SER A 499 5.91 -19.44 -3.64
CA SER A 499 5.84 -19.13 -5.06
C SER A 499 4.51 -19.64 -5.61
N THR A 500 3.88 -18.87 -6.50
CA THR A 500 2.56 -19.14 -7.09
C THR A 500 2.62 -19.23 -8.62
N ASP A 501 1.55 -19.74 -9.23
CA ASP A 501 1.33 -19.55 -10.66
C ASP A 501 0.83 -18.12 -10.98
N SER A 502 0.72 -17.81 -12.28
CA SER A 502 0.18 -16.53 -12.77
C SER A 502 -1.31 -16.29 -12.47
N ASN A 503 -2.03 -17.26 -11.91
CA ASN A 503 -3.42 -17.15 -11.45
C ASN A 503 -3.54 -17.03 -9.92
N GLY A 504 -2.39 -16.91 -9.22
CA GLY A 504 -2.26 -16.78 -7.77
C GLY A 504 -2.29 -18.09 -6.98
N ASN A 505 -2.28 -19.25 -7.62
CA ASN A 505 -2.30 -20.55 -6.94
C ASN A 505 -0.93 -20.90 -6.36
N TYR A 506 -0.86 -21.20 -5.06
CA TYR A 506 0.33 -21.76 -4.41
C TYR A 506 0.90 -22.98 -5.15
N ILE A 507 2.21 -22.96 -5.41
CA ILE A 507 2.99 -24.07 -5.98
C ILE A 507 3.88 -24.71 -4.91
N THR A 508 4.72 -23.91 -4.24
CA THR A 508 5.73 -24.38 -3.29
C THR A 508 6.15 -23.28 -2.33
N ASN A 509 6.68 -23.65 -1.16
CA ASN A 509 7.51 -22.73 -0.38
C ASN A 509 8.91 -22.61 -1.05
N LEU A 510 9.44 -21.40 -1.14
CA LEU A 510 10.84 -21.09 -1.44
C LEU A 510 11.70 -21.04 -0.16
N LEU A 511 11.10 -20.63 0.96
CA LEU A 511 11.72 -20.57 2.29
C LEU A 511 10.68 -20.99 3.34
N SER A 512 10.90 -22.09 4.06
CA SER A 512 9.91 -22.62 5.02
C SER A 512 10.27 -22.34 6.49
N PHE A 513 9.35 -21.69 7.22
CA PHE A 513 9.36 -21.55 8.69
C PHE A 513 10.65 -20.97 9.30
N ALA A 514 11.27 -20.02 8.61
CA ALA A 514 12.51 -19.38 9.03
C ALA A 514 12.30 -18.39 10.19
N PRO A 515 13.23 -18.28 11.17
CA PRO A 515 13.24 -17.15 12.10
C PRO A 515 13.68 -15.86 11.38
N GLY A 516 13.38 -14.68 11.93
CA GLY A 516 13.72 -13.39 11.30
C GLY A 516 15.20 -13.22 10.94
N ALA A 517 16.12 -13.57 11.84
CA ALA A 517 17.58 -13.50 11.61
C ALA A 517 18.12 -14.62 10.69
N ASN A 518 17.34 -15.10 9.73
CA ASN A 518 17.75 -16.11 8.77
C ASN A 518 18.31 -15.44 7.50
N VAL A 519 19.57 -15.70 7.19
CA VAL A 519 20.22 -15.14 5.97
C VAL A 519 19.52 -15.53 4.66
N GLY A 520 18.74 -16.61 4.66
CA GLY A 520 17.85 -16.97 3.56
C GLY A 520 16.68 -15.99 3.43
N LEU A 521 15.99 -15.65 4.51
CA LEU A 521 14.96 -14.60 4.53
C LEU A 521 15.53 -13.27 4.02
N GLN A 522 16.66 -12.86 4.59
CA GLN A 522 17.35 -11.63 4.20
C GLN A 522 17.74 -11.63 2.71
N SER A 523 18.08 -12.79 2.11
CA SER A 523 18.38 -12.87 0.67
C SER A 523 17.17 -12.60 -0.26
N TYR A 524 15.93 -12.65 0.24
CA TYR A 524 14.73 -12.29 -0.52
C TYR A 524 14.28 -10.83 -0.31
N GLU A 525 14.71 -10.15 0.76
CA GLU A 525 14.33 -8.76 1.04
C GLU A 525 14.56 -7.79 -0.15
N PRO A 526 15.65 -7.88 -0.92
CA PRO A 526 15.83 -7.05 -2.12
C PRO A 526 14.84 -7.35 -3.26
N LEU A 527 14.25 -8.55 -3.31
CA LEU A 527 13.22 -8.89 -4.32
C LEU A 527 11.87 -8.29 -3.94
N PHE A 528 11.53 -8.30 -2.65
CA PHE A 528 10.34 -7.66 -2.07
C PHE A 528 10.50 -6.15 -1.82
N HIS A 529 11.67 -5.59 -2.14
CA HIS A 529 12.01 -4.17 -1.93
C HIS A 529 11.80 -3.66 -0.49
N GLN A 530 11.77 -4.55 0.51
CA GLN A 530 11.34 -4.27 1.88
C GLN A 530 12.18 -4.99 2.94
N ASP A 531 12.32 -4.38 4.11
CA ASP A 531 12.74 -5.06 5.34
C ASP A 531 11.61 -6.00 5.79
N LEU A 532 11.75 -7.29 5.47
CA LEU A 532 10.75 -8.31 5.84
C LEU A 532 10.81 -8.63 7.34
N ASN A 533 12.04 -8.64 7.89
CA ASN A 533 12.29 -9.24 9.19
C ASN A 533 12.16 -8.24 10.36
N GLY A 534 12.45 -6.96 10.10
CA GLY A 534 12.39 -5.83 11.01
C GLY A 534 13.74 -5.44 11.65
N ASP A 535 14.88 -5.76 11.02
CA ASP A 535 16.21 -5.43 11.56
C ASP A 535 16.77 -4.07 11.13
N GLY A 536 16.09 -3.39 10.19
CA GLY A 536 16.47 -2.07 9.67
C GLY A 536 17.33 -2.11 8.40
N ALA A 537 17.60 -3.29 7.83
CA ALA A 537 18.26 -3.45 6.54
C ALA A 537 17.32 -4.04 5.47
N ILE A 538 17.77 -4.01 4.22
CA ILE A 538 17.19 -4.77 3.11
C ILE A 538 18.33 -5.64 2.57
N GLY A 539 18.34 -6.92 2.89
CA GLY A 539 19.46 -7.81 2.57
C GLY A 539 20.40 -8.07 3.75
N ALA A 540 21.18 -9.15 3.65
CA ALA A 540 22.02 -9.61 4.74
C ALA A 540 23.08 -8.57 5.17
N PRO A 541 23.33 -8.40 6.48
CA PRO A 541 24.21 -7.35 6.98
C PRO A 541 25.64 -7.48 6.45
N THR A 542 26.12 -6.41 5.84
CA THR A 542 27.45 -6.29 5.23
C THR A 542 28.36 -5.43 6.10
N ILE A 543 29.50 -5.99 6.50
CA ILE A 543 30.52 -5.30 7.30
C ILE A 543 31.69 -4.96 6.39
N ALA A 544 31.95 -3.67 6.13
CA ALA A 544 33.22 -3.26 5.55
C ALA A 544 34.34 -3.52 6.58
N ILE A 545 35.29 -4.39 6.24
CA ILE A 545 36.51 -4.61 7.04
C ILE A 545 37.49 -3.48 6.75
N GLU A 546 37.56 -3.09 5.49
CA GLU A 546 38.53 -2.16 4.93
C GLU A 546 37.95 -1.56 3.63
N SER A 547 38.34 -0.32 3.30
CA SER A 547 37.71 0.47 2.23
C SER A 547 38.61 1.60 1.70
N ALA A 548 39.93 1.38 1.68
CA ALA A 548 40.88 2.30 1.06
C ALA A 548 40.99 2.06 -0.45
N GLY A 549 41.73 2.94 -1.13
CA GLY A 549 42.09 2.85 -2.55
C GLY A 549 40.96 2.41 -3.49
N SER A 550 41.06 1.19 -4.03
CA SER A 550 40.18 0.71 -5.12
C SER A 550 39.14 -0.34 -4.70
N THR A 551 39.38 -1.08 -3.62
CA THR A 551 38.58 -2.28 -3.27
C THR A 551 38.13 -2.24 -1.81
N ILE A 552 36.82 -2.37 -1.60
CA ILE A 552 36.21 -2.62 -0.29
C ILE A 552 36.28 -4.12 0.00
N LEU A 553 37.15 -4.50 0.94
CA LEU A 553 37.09 -5.82 1.57
C LEU A 553 35.88 -5.86 2.51
N ALA A 554 34.85 -6.62 2.12
CA ALA A 554 33.60 -6.73 2.87
C ALA A 554 33.37 -8.15 3.39
N GLN A 555 32.83 -8.28 4.60
CA GLN A 555 32.23 -9.53 5.10
C GLN A 555 30.72 -9.47 4.89
N VAL A 556 30.14 -10.50 4.26
CA VAL A 556 28.69 -10.69 4.14
C VAL A 556 28.35 -12.04 4.79
N GLY A 557 27.58 -12.01 5.88
CA GLY A 557 27.36 -13.18 6.72
C GLY A 557 28.68 -13.73 7.28
N SER A 558 29.12 -14.89 6.76
CA SER A 558 30.36 -15.56 7.16
C SER A 558 31.48 -15.50 6.10
N ASN A 559 31.24 -14.88 4.94
CA ASN A 559 32.10 -14.98 3.76
C ASN A 559 32.69 -13.59 3.40
N TYR A 560 33.82 -13.56 2.70
CA TYR A 560 34.50 -12.31 2.30
C TYR A 560 34.35 -12.00 0.81
N PHE A 561 34.17 -10.73 0.46
CA PHE A 561 33.95 -10.20 -0.90
C PHE A 561 34.89 -9.03 -1.20
N LEU A 562 35.25 -8.85 -2.47
CA LEU A 562 36.23 -7.89 -2.98
C LEU A 562 35.55 -6.81 -3.84
N ASN A 563 34.68 -6.00 -3.23
CA ASN A 563 33.79 -5.07 -3.94
C ASN A 563 34.53 -3.81 -4.42
N PRO A 564 34.18 -3.16 -5.54
CA PRO A 564 34.81 -1.89 -5.94
C PRO A 564 34.43 -0.72 -5.00
N VAL A 565 35.39 0.15 -4.67
CA VAL A 565 35.12 1.41 -3.92
C VAL A 565 34.19 2.36 -4.70
N ALA A 566 34.19 2.29 -6.03
CA ALA A 566 33.24 3.01 -6.89
C ALA A 566 31.80 2.45 -6.84
N GLY A 567 31.54 1.39 -6.06
CA GLY A 567 30.25 0.71 -5.95
C GLY A 567 30.09 -0.49 -6.89
N GLY A 568 29.19 -1.40 -6.51
CA GLY A 568 28.90 -2.65 -7.22
C GLY A 568 29.34 -3.91 -6.46
N SER A 569 28.96 -5.07 -6.96
CA SER A 569 29.35 -6.38 -6.43
C SER A 569 30.65 -6.87 -7.08
N GLY A 570 31.67 -7.12 -6.26
CA GLY A 570 32.89 -7.81 -6.67
C GLY A 570 32.82 -9.32 -6.43
N PRO A 571 33.90 -10.06 -6.74
CA PRO A 571 33.95 -11.50 -6.51
C PRO A 571 34.04 -11.85 -5.02
N GLU A 572 33.57 -13.06 -4.69
CA GLU A 572 33.82 -13.72 -3.42
C GLU A 572 35.30 -14.15 -3.34
N LEU A 573 35.90 -14.09 -2.15
CA LEU A 573 37.26 -14.55 -1.91
C LEU A 573 37.27 -16.08 -1.80
N MET A 574 38.01 -16.76 -2.69
CA MET A 574 37.96 -18.22 -2.86
C MET A 574 39.33 -18.87 -2.63
N PHE A 575 39.36 -19.99 -1.91
CA PHE A 575 40.56 -20.80 -1.71
C PHE A 575 40.30 -22.26 -2.10
N SER A 576 41.11 -22.78 -3.04
CA SER A 576 40.97 -24.15 -3.57
C SER A 576 39.56 -24.52 -4.07
N GLY A 577 38.79 -23.55 -4.56
CA GLY A 577 37.42 -23.74 -5.07
C GLY A 577 36.31 -23.71 -4.01
N ALA A 578 36.60 -23.28 -2.77
CA ALA A 578 35.62 -23.04 -1.72
C ALA A 578 35.69 -21.60 -1.19
N SER A 579 34.55 -21.08 -0.74
CA SER A 579 34.42 -19.78 -0.06
C SER A 579 35.37 -19.66 1.11
N VAL A 580 36.09 -18.54 1.21
CA VAL A 580 36.91 -18.21 2.37
C VAL A 580 36.01 -17.58 3.44
N THR A 581 35.98 -18.22 4.62
CA THR A 581 35.04 -17.85 5.69
C THR A 581 35.72 -17.38 6.97
N VAL A 582 34.97 -16.66 7.80
CA VAL A 582 35.39 -16.20 9.13
C VAL A 582 35.85 -17.39 9.97
N GLY A 583 37.10 -17.34 10.44
CA GLY A 583 37.69 -18.38 11.28
C GLY A 583 38.17 -19.64 10.55
N MET A 584 38.16 -19.67 9.21
CA MET A 584 38.65 -20.80 8.39
C MET A 584 40.09 -21.23 8.73
N TRP A 585 40.93 -20.30 9.17
CA TRP A 585 42.26 -20.57 9.73
C TRP A 585 42.46 -19.86 11.08
N THR A 586 42.91 -20.60 12.09
CA THR A 586 42.99 -20.12 13.47
C THR A 586 43.83 -18.85 13.61
N GLY A 587 43.16 -17.76 14.03
CA GLY A 587 43.79 -16.47 14.30
C GLY A 587 44.11 -15.61 13.08
N TRP A 588 43.91 -16.11 11.85
CA TRP A 588 44.09 -15.34 10.62
C TRP A 588 42.79 -14.65 10.20
N ALA A 589 42.90 -13.37 9.82
CA ALA A 589 41.86 -12.62 9.13
C ALA A 589 42.47 -11.81 7.97
N PRO A 590 41.72 -11.57 6.89
CA PRO A 590 42.10 -10.57 5.91
C PRO A 590 41.91 -9.18 6.54
N ILE A 591 42.79 -8.24 6.22
CA ILE A 591 42.83 -6.89 6.80
C ILE A 591 42.81 -5.76 5.76
N GLY A 592 42.92 -6.10 4.47
CA GLY A 592 42.69 -5.18 3.36
C GLY A 592 42.85 -5.85 2.00
N ALA A 593 42.26 -5.28 0.96
CA ALA A 593 42.33 -5.79 -0.41
C ALA A 593 42.49 -4.67 -1.44
N GLU A 594 43.16 -4.95 -2.56
CA GLU A 594 43.28 -3.99 -3.66
C GLU A 594 43.23 -4.65 -5.03
N GLN A 595 42.65 -3.97 -6.02
CA GLN A 595 42.60 -4.44 -7.39
C GLN A 595 43.91 -4.17 -8.12
N THR A 596 44.34 -5.14 -8.93
CA THR A 596 45.54 -5.09 -9.75
C THR A 596 45.20 -5.44 -11.20
N GLY A 597 46.14 -5.21 -12.13
CA GLY A 597 45.94 -5.49 -13.56
C GLY A 597 45.70 -6.96 -13.93
N SER A 598 45.70 -7.91 -12.99
CA SER A 598 45.49 -9.34 -13.22
C SER A 598 44.58 -10.06 -12.20
N GLY A 599 43.99 -9.34 -11.25
CA GLY A 599 43.29 -9.91 -10.10
C GLY A 599 43.37 -8.98 -8.89
N TYR A 600 43.33 -9.50 -7.66
CA TYR A 600 43.44 -8.69 -6.45
C TYR A 600 44.65 -9.09 -5.61
N VAL A 601 45.17 -8.17 -4.80
CA VAL A 601 46.02 -8.51 -3.66
C VAL A 601 45.21 -8.43 -2.38
N VAL A 602 45.48 -9.32 -1.42
CA VAL A 602 44.77 -9.37 -0.12
C VAL A 602 45.80 -9.49 1.00
N ALA A 603 45.81 -8.51 1.90
CA ALA A 603 46.65 -8.50 3.09
C ALA A 603 45.98 -9.29 4.23
N TRP A 604 46.77 -10.07 4.96
CA TRP A 604 46.34 -10.93 6.05
C TRP A 604 47.18 -10.71 7.30
N LYS A 605 46.55 -10.79 8.47
CA LYS A 605 47.20 -10.66 9.79
C LYS A 605 46.82 -11.83 10.67
N ASN A 606 47.78 -12.41 11.39
CA ASN A 606 47.49 -13.35 12.46
C ASN A 606 47.49 -12.63 13.81
N ALA A 607 46.32 -12.55 14.44
CA ALA A 607 46.14 -11.88 15.73
C ALA A 607 46.88 -12.57 16.90
N GLY A 608 47.19 -13.86 16.76
CA GLY A 608 47.90 -14.65 17.79
C GLY A 608 49.43 -14.63 17.67
N THR A 609 49.98 -14.44 16.47
CA THR A 609 51.45 -14.44 16.24
C THR A 609 52.02 -13.09 15.81
N GLY A 610 51.17 -12.11 15.45
CA GLY A 610 51.62 -10.80 14.94
C GLY A 610 52.26 -10.86 13.56
N GLN A 611 52.08 -11.97 12.82
CA GLN A 611 52.63 -12.18 11.49
C GLN A 611 51.67 -11.72 10.39
N TYR A 612 52.27 -11.32 9.27
CA TYR A 612 51.57 -10.87 8.07
C TYR A 612 51.82 -11.80 6.89
N ASN A 613 50.83 -11.92 6.02
CA ASN A 613 50.87 -12.69 4.78
C ASN A 613 50.14 -11.85 3.70
N ILE A 614 50.63 -11.84 2.46
CA ILE A 614 49.95 -11.12 1.36
C ILE A 614 49.69 -12.13 0.26
N TRP A 615 48.44 -12.25 -0.17
CA TRP A 615 47.99 -13.09 -1.27
C TRP A 615 47.89 -12.27 -2.55
N SER A 616 48.04 -12.94 -3.69
CA SER A 616 47.50 -12.52 -4.98
C SER A 616 46.41 -13.50 -5.44
N THR A 617 45.33 -12.99 -6.02
CA THR A 617 44.21 -13.75 -6.58
C THR A 617 44.09 -13.56 -8.10
N ASP A 618 43.19 -14.31 -8.75
CA ASP A 618 42.72 -14.00 -10.10
C ASP A 618 41.60 -12.93 -10.09
N SER A 619 41.09 -12.55 -11.26
CA SER A 619 39.97 -11.60 -11.40
C SER A 619 38.64 -12.07 -10.79
N ASN A 620 38.55 -13.34 -10.39
CA ASN A 620 37.36 -13.96 -9.82
C ASN A 620 37.54 -14.27 -8.31
N GLY A 621 38.56 -13.68 -7.66
CA GLY A 621 38.82 -13.84 -6.23
C GLY A 621 39.49 -15.16 -5.82
N ASN A 622 39.89 -16.03 -6.75
CA ASN A 622 40.58 -17.27 -6.43
C ASN A 622 42.04 -17.03 -6.04
N TYR A 623 42.48 -17.56 -4.89
CA TYR A 623 43.90 -17.57 -4.49
C TYR A 623 44.82 -18.17 -5.55
N VAL A 624 45.92 -17.46 -5.86
CA VAL A 624 46.97 -17.88 -6.81
C VAL A 624 48.29 -18.18 -6.10
N THR A 625 48.83 -17.22 -5.34
CA THR A 625 50.12 -17.37 -4.62
C THR A 625 50.24 -16.34 -3.48
N ASN A 626 51.22 -16.53 -2.58
CA ASN A 626 51.66 -15.49 -1.67
C ASN A 626 52.69 -14.57 -2.34
N LEU A 627 52.59 -13.25 -2.11
CA LEU A 627 53.61 -12.24 -2.43
C LEU A 627 54.54 -11.96 -1.24
N LEU A 628 54.02 -12.12 -0.02
CA LEU A 628 54.74 -12.01 1.24
C LEU A 628 54.27 -13.14 2.16
N SER A 629 55.18 -13.85 2.83
CA SER A 629 54.82 -14.99 3.71
C SER A 629 55.37 -14.90 5.12
N PHE A 630 54.45 -14.94 6.09
CA PHE A 630 54.71 -15.07 7.53
C PHE A 630 55.68 -14.02 8.12
N ALA A 631 55.69 -12.82 7.53
CA ALA A 631 56.61 -11.74 7.88
C ALA A 631 56.24 -11.06 9.21
N ALA A 632 57.24 -10.50 9.89
CA ALA A 632 57.02 -9.60 11.03
C ALA A 632 56.65 -8.18 10.55
N GLY A 633 55.98 -7.41 11.42
CA GLY A 633 55.57 -6.03 11.10
C GLY A 633 56.72 -5.07 10.73
N THR A 634 57.94 -5.35 11.20
CA THR A 634 59.16 -4.58 10.88
C THR A 634 59.81 -4.96 9.54
N SER A 635 59.14 -5.77 8.71
CA SER A 635 59.63 -6.15 7.39
C SER A 635 59.58 -4.97 6.42
N THR A 636 60.72 -4.58 5.86
CA THR A 636 60.78 -3.58 4.78
C THR A 636 60.01 -4.02 3.53
N LEU A 637 59.85 -5.34 3.32
CA LEU A 637 59.02 -5.89 2.24
C LEU A 637 57.52 -5.85 2.57
N LEU A 638 57.12 -5.77 3.85
CA LEU A 638 55.74 -5.43 4.21
C LEU A 638 55.51 -3.94 3.94
N GLN A 639 56.42 -3.09 4.41
CA GLN A 639 56.37 -1.63 4.24
C GLN A 639 56.38 -1.20 2.76
N SER A 640 57.05 -1.94 1.87
CA SER A 640 56.99 -1.66 0.43
C SER A 640 55.64 -2.02 -0.22
N HIS A 641 54.81 -2.85 0.42
CA HIS A 641 53.44 -3.16 -0.04
C HIS A 641 52.38 -2.24 0.60
N GLU A 642 52.68 -1.57 1.70
CA GLU A 642 51.77 -0.60 2.34
C GLU A 642 51.38 0.55 1.41
N THR A 643 52.27 0.90 0.46
CA THR A 643 51.97 1.84 -0.64
C THR A 643 51.00 1.28 -1.69
N THR A 644 50.94 -0.05 -1.86
CA THR A 644 49.97 -0.72 -2.74
C THR A 644 48.59 -0.76 -2.10
N PHE A 645 48.52 -1.06 -0.80
CA PHE A 645 47.28 -1.07 -0.02
C PHE A 645 46.83 0.32 0.47
N HIS A 646 47.62 1.37 0.19
CA HIS A 646 47.41 2.74 0.70
C HIS A 646 47.22 2.83 2.23
N GLN A 647 47.84 1.91 2.99
CA GLN A 647 47.52 1.64 4.40
C GLN A 647 48.76 1.23 5.20
N ASP A 648 48.86 1.69 6.46
CA ASP A 648 49.80 1.20 7.47
C ASP A 648 49.31 -0.17 7.99
N LEU A 649 49.61 -1.23 7.24
CA LEU A 649 49.24 -2.61 7.58
C LEU A 649 49.87 -3.05 8.91
N ASN A 650 51.10 -2.60 9.19
CA ASN A 650 51.88 -3.05 10.33
C ASN A 650 51.51 -2.33 11.65
N GLY A 651 51.06 -1.08 11.60
CA GLY A 651 50.63 -0.25 12.72
C GLY A 651 51.73 0.62 13.34
N ASN A 652 52.66 1.16 12.53
CA ASN A 652 53.78 2.00 13.01
C ASN A 652 53.58 3.52 12.85
N GLY A 653 52.49 3.97 12.20
CA GLY A 653 52.18 5.37 11.93
C GLY A 653 52.75 5.92 10.61
N LEU A 654 53.30 5.06 9.74
CA LEU A 654 53.82 5.41 8.41
C LEU A 654 53.26 4.47 7.34
N ILE A 655 53.05 5.00 6.13
CA ILE A 655 52.80 4.21 4.93
C ILE A 655 54.12 4.15 4.16
N GLY A 656 54.85 3.04 4.27
CA GLY A 656 56.18 2.88 3.68
C GLY A 656 57.34 3.27 4.60
N ALA A 657 58.52 3.51 4.00
CA ALA A 657 59.79 3.65 4.72
C ALA A 657 60.11 5.12 5.14
N PRO A 658 60.84 5.35 6.25
CA PRO A 658 61.16 6.71 6.73
C PRO A 658 62.09 7.51 5.80
N SER A 659 61.91 8.84 5.79
CA SER A 659 62.70 9.81 5.01
C SER A 659 62.99 11.10 5.78
N ILE A 660 63.89 11.94 5.26
CA ILE A 660 64.31 13.23 5.83
C ILE A 660 64.30 14.28 4.72
N ALA A 661 63.48 15.32 4.84
CA ALA A 661 63.55 16.48 3.93
C ALA A 661 64.79 17.33 4.25
N ILE A 662 65.58 17.67 3.23
CA ILE A 662 66.71 18.60 3.32
C ILE A 662 66.25 20.01 2.98
N GLU A 663 65.41 20.12 1.95
CA GLU A 663 64.98 21.38 1.37
C GLU A 663 63.61 21.17 0.67
N THR A 664 62.76 22.19 0.66
CA THR A 664 61.31 22.09 0.37
C THR A 664 60.71 23.37 -0.24
N VAL A 665 61.53 24.21 -0.89
CA VAL A 665 61.11 25.52 -1.42
C VAL A 665 60.87 25.39 -2.93
N GLY A 666 59.97 26.20 -3.48
CA GLY A 666 59.71 26.23 -4.92
C GLY A 666 59.10 24.93 -5.46
N SER A 667 59.71 24.33 -6.49
CA SER A 667 59.09 23.22 -7.24
C SER A 667 59.51 21.82 -6.78
N THR A 668 60.75 21.69 -6.28
CA THR A 668 61.38 20.38 -5.98
C THR A 668 61.84 20.33 -4.53
N SER A 669 61.41 19.31 -3.79
CA SER A 669 61.95 18.99 -2.48
C SER A 669 63.10 18.00 -2.62
N LEU A 670 64.28 18.40 -2.16
CA LEU A 670 65.42 17.53 -1.97
C LEU A 670 65.21 16.69 -0.69
N VAL A 671 65.05 15.38 -0.84
CA VAL A 671 64.75 14.44 0.27
C VAL A 671 65.82 13.35 0.35
N GLN A 672 66.31 13.06 1.55
CA GLN A 672 67.14 11.90 1.83
C GLN A 672 66.27 10.71 2.25
N VAL A 673 66.46 9.55 1.62
CA VAL A 673 65.85 8.28 2.03
C VAL A 673 66.99 7.30 2.28
N GLY A 674 67.13 6.79 3.51
CA GLY A 674 68.31 6.02 3.90
C GLY A 674 69.60 6.85 3.80
N ASN A 675 70.47 6.51 2.84
CA ASN A 675 71.71 7.24 2.56
C ASN A 675 71.66 8.04 1.25
N ASP A 676 70.55 7.99 0.52
CA ASP A 676 70.46 8.31 -0.90
C ASP A 676 69.52 9.53 -1.08
N TYR A 677 69.76 10.37 -2.09
CA TYR A 677 69.02 11.63 -2.29
C TYR A 677 68.01 11.54 -3.46
N PHE A 678 66.82 12.12 -3.27
CA PHE A 678 65.70 12.12 -4.21
C PHE A 678 65.22 13.55 -4.48
N LEU A 679 64.72 13.77 -5.71
CA LEU A 679 64.29 15.07 -6.24
C LEU A 679 62.75 15.11 -6.37
N ASN A 680 62.05 15.02 -5.23
CA ASN A 680 60.59 14.89 -5.19
C ASN A 680 59.87 16.19 -5.56
N PRO A 681 58.66 16.18 -6.14
CA PRO A 681 57.87 17.40 -6.30
C PRO A 681 57.42 17.96 -4.93
N VAL A 682 57.47 19.28 -4.73
CA VAL A 682 56.93 19.92 -3.50
C VAL A 682 55.41 19.70 -3.36
N ALA A 683 54.70 19.56 -4.49
CA ALA A 683 53.28 19.18 -4.53
C ALA A 683 53.00 17.72 -4.11
N GLY A 684 54.03 16.93 -3.78
CA GLY A 684 53.94 15.53 -3.38
C GLY A 684 54.23 14.53 -4.50
N GLY A 685 54.54 13.29 -4.10
CA GLY A 685 54.93 12.19 -4.99
C GLY A 685 56.42 11.86 -4.96
N SER A 686 56.81 10.77 -5.62
CA SER A 686 58.19 10.31 -5.75
C SER A 686 58.83 10.87 -7.03
N GLY A 687 59.90 11.64 -6.88
CA GLY A 687 60.77 12.07 -7.97
C GLY A 687 61.95 11.11 -8.19
N PRO A 688 62.85 11.43 -9.14
CA PRO A 688 64.01 10.60 -9.42
C PRO A 688 65.05 10.64 -8.30
N GLU A 689 65.81 9.56 -8.17
CA GLU A 689 67.04 9.50 -7.40
C GLU A 689 68.12 10.38 -8.05
N LEU A 690 68.95 11.06 -7.25
CA LEU A 690 70.05 11.88 -7.73
C LEU A 690 71.24 10.97 -8.08
N MET A 691 71.61 10.93 -9.35
CA MET A 691 72.57 9.96 -9.89
C MET A 691 73.84 10.62 -10.41
N PHE A 692 75.01 10.04 -10.11
CA PHE A 692 76.30 10.46 -10.64
C PHE A 692 77.03 9.28 -11.29
N SER A 693 77.37 9.42 -12.57
CA SER A 693 78.06 8.37 -13.36
C SER A 693 77.37 7.00 -13.34
N GLY A 694 76.03 6.97 -13.20
CA GLY A 694 75.22 5.75 -13.19
C GLY A 694 75.09 5.04 -11.83
N ALA A 695 75.46 5.69 -10.73
CA ALA A 695 75.22 5.22 -9.37
C ALA A 695 74.53 6.30 -8.52
N PRO A 696 73.78 5.92 -7.46
CA PRO A 696 73.18 6.87 -6.52
C PRO A 696 74.21 7.79 -5.88
N VAL A 697 73.83 9.05 -5.69
CA VAL A 697 74.60 10.03 -4.93
C VAL A 697 74.21 9.91 -3.47
N THR A 698 75.21 9.62 -2.63
CA THR A 698 74.99 9.22 -1.24
C THR A 698 75.62 10.17 -0.22
N VAL A 699 75.12 10.13 1.01
CA VAL A 699 75.62 10.94 2.13
C VAL A 699 77.13 10.72 2.33
N GLY A 700 77.91 11.78 2.17
CA GLY A 700 79.37 11.76 2.35
C GLY A 700 80.18 11.26 1.16
N MET A 701 79.57 11.03 -0.01
CA MET A 701 80.24 10.60 -1.24
C MET A 701 81.44 11.49 -1.66
N TRP A 702 81.40 12.79 -1.33
CA TRP A 702 82.54 13.71 -1.45
C TRP A 702 82.77 14.49 -0.16
N THR A 703 84.03 14.53 0.31
CA THR A 703 84.40 15.12 1.59
C THR A 703 83.97 16.59 1.73
N GLY A 704 83.07 16.84 2.68
CA GLY A 704 82.60 18.18 3.03
C GLY A 704 81.57 18.79 2.07
N TRP A 705 81.21 18.11 0.98
CA TRP A 705 80.15 18.55 0.07
C TRP A 705 78.80 17.95 0.46
N ALA A 706 77.75 18.77 0.45
CA ALA A 706 76.36 18.34 0.53
C ALA A 706 75.51 19.10 -0.50
N PRO A 707 74.46 18.48 -1.07
CA PRO A 707 73.43 19.21 -1.78
C PRO A 707 72.60 20.01 -0.74
N ILE A 708 72.22 21.23 -1.08
CA ILE A 708 71.52 22.17 -0.17
C ILE A 708 70.18 22.68 -0.73
N GLY A 709 69.85 22.35 -1.97
CA GLY A 709 68.54 22.59 -2.56
C GLY A 709 68.48 22.13 -4.02
N ALA A 710 67.28 21.90 -4.54
CA ALA A 710 67.05 21.45 -5.91
C ALA A 710 65.85 22.15 -6.55
N GLU A 711 65.87 22.34 -7.87
CA GLU A 711 64.74 22.91 -8.60
C GLU A 711 64.55 22.26 -9.96
N GLN A 712 63.29 22.13 -10.38
CA GLN A 712 62.95 21.58 -11.69
C GLN A 712 63.14 22.63 -12.79
N THR A 713 63.64 22.16 -13.93
CA THR A 713 63.82 22.93 -15.17
C THR A 713 63.09 22.23 -16.31
N GLY A 714 62.94 22.90 -17.45
CA GLY A 714 62.30 22.32 -18.65
C GLY A 714 63.00 21.10 -19.27
N SER A 715 64.13 20.63 -18.73
CA SER A 715 64.88 19.46 -19.25
C SER A 715 65.50 18.54 -18.18
N GLY A 716 65.23 18.77 -16.90
CA GLY A 716 65.90 18.10 -15.78
C GLY A 716 65.88 18.98 -14.53
N TYR A 717 66.86 18.86 -13.64
CA TYR A 717 66.91 19.64 -12.40
C TYR A 717 68.21 20.44 -12.27
N ASN A 718 68.15 21.57 -11.58
CA ASN A 718 69.32 22.25 -11.05
C ASN A 718 69.50 21.82 -9.59
N VAL A 719 70.72 21.51 -9.17
CA VAL A 719 71.01 21.13 -7.77
C VAL A 719 72.12 22.02 -7.22
N ALA A 720 71.84 22.74 -6.14
CA ALA A 720 72.79 23.60 -5.45
C ALA A 720 73.61 22.80 -4.44
N TRP A 721 74.91 23.02 -4.41
CA TRP A 721 75.88 22.32 -3.57
C TRP A 721 76.72 23.30 -2.76
N LYS A 722 76.97 22.96 -1.50
CA LYS A 722 77.80 23.74 -0.57
C LYS A 722 78.89 22.86 0.02
N ASN A 723 80.12 23.35 0.04
CA ASN A 723 81.19 22.72 0.81
C ASN A 723 81.28 23.37 2.19
N VAL A 724 80.88 22.64 3.23
CA VAL A 724 80.88 23.15 4.60
C VAL A 724 82.29 23.37 5.17
N SER A 725 83.34 22.82 4.55
CA SER A 725 84.73 22.99 5.00
C SER A 725 85.49 24.11 4.30
N THR A 726 85.07 24.54 3.09
CA THR A 726 85.73 25.60 2.32
C THR A 726 84.87 26.85 2.06
N GLY A 727 83.57 26.80 2.33
CA GLY A 727 82.64 27.90 2.03
C GLY A 727 82.40 28.14 0.54
N GLN A 728 82.76 27.17 -0.30
CA GLN A 728 82.55 27.22 -1.75
C GLN A 728 81.18 26.64 -2.14
N TYR A 729 80.64 27.19 -3.21
CA TYR A 729 79.37 26.79 -3.81
C TYR A 729 79.57 26.27 -5.23
N ASN A 730 78.71 25.35 -5.63
CA ASN A 730 78.72 24.71 -6.94
C ASN A 730 77.26 24.44 -7.35
N ILE A 731 76.91 24.51 -8.63
CA ILE A 731 75.55 24.21 -9.09
C ILE A 731 75.64 23.20 -10.24
N TRP A 732 74.93 22.09 -10.10
CA TRP A 732 74.77 21.05 -11.10
C TRP A 732 73.53 21.28 -11.94
N SER A 733 73.55 20.74 -13.16
CA SER A 733 72.35 20.41 -13.93
C SER A 733 72.28 18.89 -14.13
N THR A 734 71.07 18.33 -14.06
CA THR A 734 70.76 16.92 -14.30
C THR A 734 69.83 16.74 -15.51
N ASP A 735 69.58 15.50 -15.93
CA ASP A 735 68.47 15.15 -16.81
C ASP A 735 67.15 14.97 -16.02
N SER A 736 66.05 14.68 -16.72
CA SER A 736 64.73 14.40 -16.12
C SER A 736 64.69 13.17 -15.20
N ASN A 737 65.75 12.34 -15.21
CA ASN A 737 65.86 11.12 -14.41
C ASN A 737 66.91 11.29 -13.28
N GLY A 738 67.31 12.52 -12.96
CA GLY A 738 68.24 12.84 -11.87
C GLY A 738 69.72 12.60 -12.18
N ASN A 739 70.10 12.22 -13.40
CA ASN A 739 71.51 12.00 -13.77
C ASN A 739 72.26 13.32 -13.96
N TYR A 740 73.36 13.52 -13.25
CA TYR A 740 74.30 14.63 -13.46
C TYR A 740 74.72 14.76 -14.94
N THR A 741 74.63 15.97 -15.49
CA THR A 741 75.09 16.28 -16.86
C THR A 741 76.27 17.27 -16.87
N THR A 742 76.20 18.37 -16.12
CA THR A 742 77.23 19.43 -16.14
C THR A 742 77.18 20.33 -14.89
N ASN A 743 78.21 21.15 -14.69
CA ASN A 743 78.19 22.26 -13.74
C ASN A 743 77.70 23.55 -14.44
N LEU A 744 76.74 24.24 -13.83
CA LEU A 744 76.30 25.60 -14.20
C LEU A 744 77.11 26.68 -13.46
N LEU A 745 77.56 26.38 -12.24
CA LEU A 745 78.56 27.14 -11.50
C LEU A 745 79.61 26.20 -10.91
N THR A 746 80.87 26.60 -11.02
CA THR A 746 82.03 25.80 -10.61
C THR A 746 82.80 26.49 -9.49
N PHE A 747 82.68 25.96 -8.26
CA PHE A 747 83.50 26.30 -7.07
C PHE A 747 83.67 27.80 -6.74
N VAL A 748 82.58 28.56 -6.73
CA VAL A 748 82.57 30.02 -6.43
C VAL A 748 82.47 30.31 -4.93
N SER A 749 82.85 31.53 -4.50
CA SER A 749 82.62 32.03 -3.14
C SER A 749 81.17 32.51 -2.96
N GLY A 750 80.68 32.55 -1.71
CA GLY A 750 79.35 33.10 -1.39
C GLY A 750 79.14 34.56 -1.83
N THR A 751 80.21 35.34 -1.93
CA THR A 751 80.21 36.73 -2.43
C THR A 751 80.09 36.86 -3.96
N SER A 752 79.98 35.75 -4.70
CA SER A 752 79.92 35.77 -6.16
C SER A 752 78.59 36.34 -6.66
N THR A 753 78.64 37.41 -7.46
CA THR A 753 77.45 37.95 -8.15
C THR A 753 76.82 36.92 -9.10
N ALA A 754 77.59 35.94 -9.59
CA ALA A 754 77.06 34.84 -10.38
C ALA A 754 76.33 33.79 -9.53
N LEU A 755 76.71 33.59 -8.25
CA LEU A 755 75.92 32.77 -7.33
C LEU A 755 74.58 33.47 -7.05
N ARG A 756 74.64 34.78 -6.76
CA ARG A 756 73.44 35.59 -6.46
C ARG A 756 72.45 35.70 -7.61
N SER A 757 72.87 35.52 -8.87
CA SER A 757 71.93 35.41 -9.99
C SER A 757 71.16 34.08 -10.06
N TYR A 758 71.59 33.03 -9.35
CA TYR A 758 70.85 31.76 -9.24
C TYR A 758 69.97 31.67 -7.98
N GLU A 759 70.15 32.54 -6.98
CA GLU A 759 69.29 32.59 -5.78
C GLU A 759 67.81 32.83 -6.15
N SER A 760 67.55 33.61 -7.20
CA SER A 760 66.21 33.80 -7.78
C SER A 760 65.68 32.58 -8.55
N THR A 761 66.55 31.64 -8.95
CA THR A 761 66.18 30.36 -9.57
C THR A 761 65.87 29.30 -8.54
N PHE A 762 66.59 29.28 -7.41
CA PHE A 762 66.35 28.39 -6.28
C PHE A 762 65.34 28.94 -5.26
N HIS A 763 64.81 30.14 -5.49
CA HIS A 763 63.94 30.88 -4.56
C HIS A 763 64.50 31.01 -3.13
N GLN A 764 65.83 30.98 -2.99
CA GLN A 764 66.55 30.79 -1.72
C GLN A 764 67.81 31.66 -1.66
N ASP A 765 68.10 32.21 -0.47
CA ASP A 765 69.40 32.78 -0.13
C ASP A 765 70.43 31.64 0.05
N LEU A 766 71.01 31.20 -1.08
CA LEU A 766 72.02 30.15 -1.11
C LEU A 766 73.28 30.54 -0.33
N ASN A 767 73.64 31.82 -0.33
CA ASN A 767 74.91 32.30 0.20
C ASN A 767 74.89 32.57 1.71
N GLY A 768 73.76 33.03 2.25
CA GLY A 768 73.49 33.30 3.66
C GLY A 768 73.69 34.76 4.09
N ASP A 769 73.50 35.74 3.20
CA ASP A 769 73.67 37.17 3.51
C ASP A 769 72.35 37.95 3.72
N GLY A 770 71.21 37.29 3.59
CA GLY A 770 69.87 37.85 3.84
C GLY A 770 69.24 38.53 2.63
N VAL A 771 69.82 38.44 1.43
CA VAL A 771 69.26 39.04 0.20
C VAL A 771 69.26 38.02 -0.94
N ILE A 772 68.09 37.80 -1.55
CA ILE A 772 68.00 37.06 -2.82
C ILE A 772 68.36 38.04 -3.94
N GLY A 773 69.56 37.92 -4.52
CA GLY A 773 69.98 38.71 -5.69
C GLY A 773 70.94 39.88 -5.41
N ALA A 774 70.80 40.99 -6.17
CA ALA A 774 71.80 42.06 -6.23
C ALA A 774 71.26 43.45 -5.78
N PRO A 775 72.05 44.28 -5.09
CA PRO A 775 71.60 45.55 -4.51
C PRO A 775 71.42 46.69 -5.52
N SER A 776 70.54 47.65 -5.17
CA SER A 776 70.15 48.80 -6.01
C SER A 776 69.95 50.08 -5.18
N ILE A 777 69.82 51.24 -5.85
CA ILE A 777 69.63 52.58 -5.25
C ILE A 777 68.49 53.30 -5.97
N ALA A 778 67.46 53.74 -5.27
CA ALA A 778 66.42 54.60 -5.86
C ALA A 778 66.88 56.07 -5.94
N ILE A 779 66.57 56.75 -7.05
CA ILE A 779 66.86 58.17 -7.28
C ILE A 779 65.59 59.01 -7.07
N GLU A 780 64.47 58.51 -7.59
CA GLU A 780 63.18 59.20 -7.64
C GLU A 780 62.08 58.12 -7.72
N THR A 781 60.95 58.35 -7.04
CA THR A 781 59.90 57.32 -6.78
C THR A 781 58.48 57.92 -6.70
N ALA A 782 58.22 58.98 -7.44
CA ALA A 782 56.92 59.63 -7.54
C ALA A 782 56.04 58.96 -8.61
N GLY A 783 54.74 59.29 -8.58
CA GLY A 783 53.71 58.81 -9.51
C GLY A 783 53.83 57.35 -9.94
N SER A 784 54.14 57.08 -11.22
CA SER A 784 54.07 55.73 -11.80
C SER A 784 55.41 55.02 -11.96
N THR A 785 56.51 55.76 -12.17
CA THR A 785 57.83 55.21 -12.52
C THR A 785 58.89 55.58 -11.50
N SER A 786 59.56 54.57 -10.95
CA SER A 786 60.69 54.66 -10.05
C SER A 786 61.99 54.64 -10.86
N LEU A 787 62.72 55.76 -10.85
CA LEU A 787 64.05 55.85 -11.45
C LEU A 787 65.08 55.22 -10.50
N VAL A 788 65.60 54.05 -10.87
CA VAL A 788 66.50 53.25 -10.02
C VAL A 788 67.87 53.09 -10.68
N GLN A 789 68.94 53.32 -9.91
CA GLN A 789 70.30 52.97 -10.29
C GLN A 789 70.66 51.55 -9.81
N VAL A 790 71.14 50.71 -10.73
CA VAL A 790 71.70 49.39 -10.42
C VAL A 790 73.12 49.33 -10.97
N GLY A 791 74.11 49.25 -10.08
CA GLY A 791 75.51 49.46 -10.43
C GLY A 791 75.74 50.88 -10.97
N ASN A 792 76.18 50.99 -12.23
CA ASN A 792 76.39 52.27 -12.91
C ASN A 792 75.23 52.67 -13.86
N ASN A 793 74.18 51.85 -13.95
CA ASN A 793 73.13 51.94 -14.97
C ASN A 793 71.81 52.43 -14.36
N TYR A 794 70.99 53.14 -15.14
CA TYR A 794 69.64 53.57 -14.73
C TYR A 794 68.52 52.70 -15.33
N PHE A 795 67.46 52.47 -14.57
CA PHE A 795 66.28 51.66 -14.90
C PHE A 795 64.99 52.42 -14.56
N LEU A 796 63.92 52.15 -15.31
CA LEU A 796 62.62 52.82 -15.24
C LEU A 796 61.56 51.87 -14.66
N ASN A 797 61.73 51.47 -13.40
CA ASN A 797 60.92 50.45 -12.74
C ASN A 797 59.50 50.96 -12.43
N PRO A 798 58.44 50.12 -12.41
CA PRO A 798 57.14 50.56 -11.90
C PRO A 798 57.20 50.85 -10.39
N VAL A 799 56.56 51.92 -9.92
CA VAL A 799 56.45 52.24 -8.47
C VAL A 799 55.69 51.15 -7.71
N ALA A 800 54.78 50.43 -8.38
CA ALA A 800 54.07 49.27 -7.84
C ALA A 800 54.95 48.01 -7.65
N GLY A 801 56.23 48.06 -8.06
CA GLY A 801 57.17 46.94 -8.01
C GLY A 801 57.39 46.26 -9.37
N GLY A 802 58.46 45.45 -9.43
CA GLY A 802 58.92 44.78 -10.67
C GLY A 802 60.10 45.48 -11.35
N THR A 803 60.65 44.85 -12.39
CA THR A 803 61.76 45.39 -13.19
C THR A 803 61.24 46.06 -14.46
N GLY A 804 61.57 47.34 -14.64
CA GLY A 804 61.30 48.09 -15.86
C GLY A 804 62.49 48.10 -16.82
N PRO A 805 62.36 48.78 -17.97
CA PRO A 805 63.43 48.85 -18.95
C PRO A 805 64.64 49.64 -18.43
N GLN A 806 65.81 49.28 -18.95
CA GLN A 806 67.03 50.05 -18.78
C GLN A 806 66.95 51.35 -19.60
N LEU A 807 67.46 52.47 -19.09
CA LEU A 807 67.54 53.71 -19.85
C LEU A 807 68.69 53.63 -20.87
N MET A 808 68.39 53.83 -22.15
CA MET A 808 69.30 53.59 -23.27
C MET A 808 69.44 54.83 -24.17
N PHE A 809 70.66 55.13 -24.62
CA PHE A 809 70.94 56.19 -25.58
C PHE A 809 71.76 55.64 -26.75
N SER A 810 71.29 55.85 -27.98
CA SER A 810 71.94 55.35 -29.21
C SER A 810 72.28 53.84 -29.18
N GLY A 811 71.46 53.03 -28.50
CA GLY A 811 71.65 51.58 -28.38
C GLY A 811 72.63 51.13 -27.29
N ALA A 812 73.17 52.04 -26.47
CA ALA A 812 74.01 51.73 -25.31
C ALA A 812 73.32 52.13 -24.00
N PRO A 813 73.61 51.45 -22.87
CA PRO A 813 73.22 51.89 -21.53
C PRO A 813 73.57 53.35 -21.24
N VAL A 814 72.62 54.09 -20.68
CA VAL A 814 72.91 55.36 -20.01
C VAL A 814 73.53 55.07 -18.65
N THR A 815 74.73 55.58 -18.44
CA THR A 815 75.48 55.40 -17.19
C THR A 815 75.64 56.69 -16.40
N VAL A 816 75.98 56.56 -15.12
CA VAL A 816 76.54 57.66 -14.31
C VAL A 816 77.67 58.37 -15.07
N ASP A 817 77.71 59.69 -14.97
CA ASP A 817 78.70 60.61 -15.59
C ASP A 817 78.87 60.51 -17.13
N MET A 818 77.95 59.86 -17.85
CA MET A 818 78.01 59.73 -19.32
C MET A 818 78.06 61.08 -20.06
N TRP A 819 77.48 62.14 -19.49
CA TRP A 819 77.68 63.52 -19.92
C TRP A 819 78.00 64.42 -18.72
N THR A 820 79.09 65.18 -18.81
CA THR A 820 79.65 65.93 -17.68
C THR A 820 78.63 66.85 -17.01
N GLY A 821 78.30 66.54 -15.76
CA GLY A 821 77.40 67.32 -14.93
C GLY A 821 75.91 67.12 -15.21
N TRP A 822 75.50 66.28 -16.17
CA TRP A 822 74.09 65.94 -16.40
C TRP A 822 73.71 64.66 -15.63
N ALA A 823 72.62 64.72 -14.87
CA ALA A 823 72.00 63.56 -14.23
C ALA A 823 70.49 63.53 -14.50
N PRO A 824 69.87 62.33 -14.62
CA PRO A 824 68.43 62.22 -14.60
C PRO A 824 67.93 62.47 -13.16
N ILE A 825 66.82 63.19 -13.02
CA ILE A 825 66.24 63.63 -11.73
C ILE A 825 64.79 63.15 -11.53
N GLY A 826 64.23 62.48 -12.52
CA GLY A 826 62.98 61.75 -12.42
C GLY A 826 62.54 61.15 -13.75
N ALA A 827 61.62 60.21 -13.73
CA ALA A 827 61.06 59.56 -14.91
C ALA A 827 59.56 59.29 -14.73
N GLU A 828 58.77 59.38 -15.80
CA GLU A 828 57.35 59.01 -15.75
C GLU A 828 56.89 58.28 -17.00
N GLN A 829 55.96 57.34 -16.80
CA GLN A 829 55.35 56.60 -17.89
C GLN A 829 54.32 57.46 -18.64
N THR A 830 54.30 57.27 -19.95
CA THR A 830 53.36 57.90 -20.89
C THR A 830 52.66 56.80 -21.70
N GLY A 831 51.58 57.13 -22.40
CA GLY A 831 50.85 56.16 -23.23
C GLY A 831 51.63 55.53 -24.40
N SER A 832 52.91 55.87 -24.61
CA SER A 832 53.75 55.31 -25.67
C SER A 832 55.23 55.13 -25.29
N GLY A 833 55.59 55.17 -24.00
CA GLY A 833 56.98 55.16 -23.54
C GLY A 833 57.16 55.95 -22.25
N TYR A 834 58.29 56.62 -22.07
CA TYR A 834 58.59 57.39 -20.85
C TYR A 834 59.03 58.82 -21.15
N ASN A 835 58.72 59.77 -20.27
CA ASN A 835 59.43 61.03 -20.20
C ASN A 835 60.51 60.94 -19.10
N VAL A 836 61.72 61.46 -19.35
CA VAL A 836 62.81 61.48 -18.35
C VAL A 836 63.30 62.91 -18.19
N ALA A 837 63.30 63.42 -16.96
CA ALA A 837 63.75 64.76 -16.62
C ALA A 837 65.23 64.78 -16.26
N TRP A 838 65.95 65.77 -16.76
CA TRP A 838 67.41 65.90 -16.64
C TRP A 838 67.79 67.28 -16.11
N LYS A 839 68.77 67.31 -15.20
CA LYS A 839 69.33 68.53 -14.60
C LYS A 839 70.84 68.55 -14.81
N ASN A 840 71.39 69.68 -15.27
CA ASN A 840 72.83 69.90 -15.21
C ASN A 840 73.20 70.58 -13.89
N VAL A 841 73.92 69.87 -13.04
CA VAL A 841 74.31 70.36 -11.71
C VAL A 841 75.36 71.48 -11.74
N SER A 842 76.05 71.68 -12.86
CA SER A 842 77.06 72.73 -13.01
C SER A 842 76.58 73.99 -13.73
N THR A 843 75.55 73.90 -14.58
CA THR A 843 74.98 75.07 -15.30
C THR A 843 73.58 75.48 -14.81
N GLY A 844 72.88 74.65 -14.03
CA GLY A 844 71.50 74.92 -13.58
C GLY A 844 70.46 74.85 -14.71
N GLN A 845 70.83 74.27 -15.86
CA GLN A 845 69.93 74.03 -16.99
C GLN A 845 69.19 72.70 -16.84
N TYR A 846 68.01 72.64 -17.46
CA TYR A 846 67.14 71.47 -17.48
C TYR A 846 66.84 71.03 -18.92
N ASN A 847 66.64 69.73 -19.09
CA ASN A 847 66.25 69.09 -20.34
C ASN A 847 65.21 68.00 -20.00
N MET A 848 64.32 67.66 -20.93
CA MET A 848 63.51 66.45 -20.82
C MET A 848 63.59 65.64 -22.10
N TRP A 849 63.78 64.34 -21.95
CA TRP A 849 63.73 63.36 -23.02
C TRP A 849 62.36 62.69 -23.07
N SER A 850 61.97 62.23 -24.25
CA SER A 850 61.07 61.09 -24.39
C SER A 850 61.87 59.87 -24.81
N ALA A 851 61.48 58.71 -24.27
CA ALA A 851 62.02 57.39 -24.56
C ALA A 851 60.88 56.44 -24.96
N ASP A 852 61.20 55.38 -25.69
CA ASP A 852 60.22 54.32 -26.04
C ASP A 852 59.86 53.44 -24.82
N SER A 853 58.95 52.49 -25.00
CA SER A 853 58.57 51.52 -23.96
C SER A 853 59.70 50.59 -23.52
N ASN A 854 60.84 50.60 -24.21
CA ASN A 854 62.04 49.82 -23.91
C ASN A 854 63.17 50.70 -23.34
N GLY A 855 62.89 51.96 -22.99
CA GLY A 855 63.84 52.91 -22.42
C GLY A 855 64.80 53.58 -23.41
N ASN A 856 64.64 53.40 -24.73
CA ASN A 856 65.48 54.04 -25.74
C ASN A 856 65.09 55.50 -25.96
N TYR A 857 66.04 56.43 -25.81
CA TYR A 857 65.88 57.84 -26.18
C TYR A 857 65.34 58.03 -27.61
N ILE A 858 64.28 58.84 -27.74
CA ILE A 858 63.67 59.25 -29.01
C ILE A 858 64.05 60.70 -29.35
N THR A 859 63.70 61.66 -28.48
CA THR A 859 63.90 63.10 -28.73
C THR A 859 63.86 63.92 -27.44
N ASN A 860 64.28 65.19 -27.51
CA ASN A 860 64.10 66.16 -26.42
C ASN A 860 62.69 66.77 -26.49
N VAL A 861 61.88 66.56 -25.45
CA VAL A 861 60.59 67.26 -25.23
C VAL A 861 60.82 68.69 -24.73
N LEU A 862 61.90 68.92 -23.97
CA LEU A 862 62.38 70.24 -23.57
C LEU A 862 63.88 70.38 -23.84
N SER A 863 64.26 71.38 -24.63
CA SER A 863 65.66 71.64 -24.97
C SER A 863 66.24 72.79 -24.14
N PHE A 864 67.05 72.44 -23.13
CA PHE A 864 68.00 73.33 -22.44
C PHE A 864 67.44 74.65 -21.88
N VAL A 865 66.48 74.53 -20.96
CA VAL A 865 65.81 75.67 -20.31
C VAL A 865 66.40 76.01 -18.94
N SER A 866 66.20 77.23 -18.45
CA SER A 866 66.48 77.60 -17.05
C SER A 866 65.39 77.08 -16.11
N GLY A 867 65.71 76.91 -14.82
CA GLY A 867 64.72 76.49 -13.80
C GLY A 867 63.50 77.41 -13.65
N THR A 868 63.61 78.68 -14.07
CA THR A 868 62.51 79.66 -14.10
C THR A 868 61.61 79.57 -15.35
N SER A 869 61.80 78.55 -16.20
CA SER A 869 61.00 78.38 -17.41
C SER A 869 59.59 77.90 -17.09
N THR A 870 58.58 78.68 -17.50
CA THR A 870 57.17 78.27 -17.41
C THR A 870 56.87 76.97 -18.18
N ALA A 871 57.67 76.66 -19.21
CA ALA A 871 57.56 75.42 -19.96
C ALA A 871 58.16 74.20 -19.21
N LEU A 872 59.10 74.41 -18.27
CA LEU A 872 59.53 73.35 -17.34
C LEU A 872 58.46 73.14 -16.27
N GLN A 873 57.94 74.24 -15.73
CA GLN A 873 56.90 74.25 -14.70
C GLN A 873 55.63 73.52 -15.13
N SER A 874 55.22 73.60 -16.41
CA SER A 874 54.07 72.85 -16.93
C SER A 874 54.21 71.32 -16.91
N TYR A 875 55.39 70.76 -16.63
CA TYR A 875 55.59 69.31 -16.46
C TYR A 875 55.76 68.88 -14.99
N GLU A 876 55.85 69.79 -14.02
CA GLU A 876 55.97 69.44 -12.59
C GLU A 876 54.77 68.62 -12.11
N SER A 877 53.56 68.97 -12.56
CA SER A 877 52.35 68.19 -12.30
C SER A 877 52.29 66.84 -13.03
N ALA A 878 53.10 66.64 -14.07
CA ALA A 878 53.17 65.40 -14.84
C ALA A 878 54.23 64.42 -14.30
N PHE A 879 55.29 64.94 -13.67
CA PHE A 879 56.30 64.17 -12.91
C PHE A 879 55.98 64.06 -11.41
N HIS A 880 54.83 64.57 -10.98
CA HIS A 880 54.40 64.60 -9.58
C HIS A 880 55.44 65.22 -8.60
N GLN A 881 56.39 66.03 -9.09
CA GLN A 881 57.56 66.51 -8.35
C GLN A 881 57.91 67.97 -8.70
N ASP A 882 58.54 68.68 -7.76
CA ASP A 882 59.13 70.01 -8.00
C ASP A 882 60.49 69.85 -8.71
N LEU A 883 60.43 69.77 -10.04
CA LEU A 883 61.58 69.56 -10.92
C LEU A 883 62.67 70.64 -10.76
N ASN A 884 62.27 71.90 -10.56
CA ASN A 884 63.19 73.03 -10.54
C ASN A 884 63.71 73.38 -9.12
N SER A 885 63.06 72.83 -8.08
CA SER A 885 63.34 73.03 -6.65
C SER A 885 62.99 74.43 -6.11
N ASN A 886 61.88 75.04 -6.57
CA ASN A 886 61.41 76.35 -6.10
C ASN A 886 60.53 76.30 -4.82
N GLY A 887 60.04 75.12 -4.44
CA GLY A 887 59.10 74.89 -3.35
C GLY A 887 57.64 74.71 -3.77
N VAL A 888 57.33 74.70 -5.07
CA VAL A 888 55.96 74.59 -5.61
C VAL A 888 55.94 73.68 -6.84
N VAL A 889 54.99 72.75 -6.87
CA VAL A 889 54.60 71.97 -8.06
C VAL A 889 53.56 72.78 -8.84
N SER A 890 53.91 73.26 -10.03
CA SER A 890 53.08 74.20 -10.79
C SER A 890 51.94 73.50 -11.53
N ALA A 891 50.70 73.96 -11.32
CA ALA A 891 49.54 73.48 -12.08
C ALA A 891 49.31 74.29 -13.37
N SER A 892 49.00 73.61 -14.48
CA SER A 892 48.66 74.25 -15.76
C SER A 892 47.38 75.10 -15.65
N ALA A 893 47.42 76.35 -16.12
CA ALA A 893 46.41 77.36 -15.78
C ALA A 893 45.69 77.99 -17.00
N ILE A 894 44.35 77.96 -16.99
CA ILE A 894 43.46 78.85 -17.77
C ILE A 894 42.17 79.10 -16.97
N GLY A 895 41.65 80.34 -16.98
CA GLY A 895 40.24 80.64 -16.67
C GLY A 895 39.98 81.33 -15.32
N ALA A 896 39.09 82.32 -15.32
CA ALA A 896 38.91 83.26 -14.20
C ALA A 896 37.58 83.13 -13.44
N SER A 897 37.60 83.64 -12.20
CA SER A 897 36.52 84.35 -11.45
C SER A 897 35.86 83.69 -10.23
N ALA A 898 36.01 84.41 -9.09
CA ALA A 898 35.03 84.71 -8.04
C ALA A 898 34.39 83.60 -7.14
N ALA A 899 35.06 83.35 -6.00
CA ALA A 899 34.55 83.43 -4.61
C ALA A 899 33.31 82.60 -4.13
N GLY A 900 33.42 81.94 -2.97
CA GLY A 900 32.26 81.36 -2.26
C GLY A 900 32.53 80.40 -1.08
N SER A 901 33.05 80.90 0.04
CA SER A 901 33.31 80.19 1.32
C SER A 901 32.48 78.92 1.69
N THR A 902 33.19 77.79 1.81
CA THR A 902 33.22 76.83 2.96
C THR A 902 31.90 76.25 3.54
N ILE A 903 31.70 74.91 3.49
CA ILE A 903 31.66 73.96 4.66
C ILE A 903 31.20 72.51 4.27
N VAL A 904 32.13 71.55 4.41
CA VAL A 904 32.02 70.15 4.98
C VAL A 904 31.05 69.08 4.40
N THR A 905 31.63 67.92 4.01
CA THR A 905 31.06 66.54 3.79
C THR A 905 30.04 66.33 2.66
N THR A 906 29.77 65.11 2.12
CA THR A 906 30.13 63.70 2.49
C THR A 906 30.85 62.90 1.36
N THR A 907 31.09 61.61 1.61
CA THR A 907 31.90 60.63 0.86
C THR A 907 31.15 59.78 -0.19
N ASN A 908 31.94 59.11 -1.04
CA ASN A 908 31.70 57.86 -1.82
C ASN A 908 30.79 57.91 -3.07
N ASP A 909 31.39 57.58 -4.23
CA ASP A 909 30.77 56.85 -5.33
C ASP A 909 31.84 56.07 -6.13
N SER A 910 31.71 54.74 -6.24
CA SER A 910 32.57 53.79 -6.99
C SER A 910 32.02 52.37 -6.77
N PHE A 911 31.16 51.79 -7.62
CA PHE A 911 31.32 51.32 -9.01
C PHE A 911 32.15 50.02 -9.18
N VAL A 912 31.65 49.17 -10.09
CA VAL A 912 31.80 47.69 -10.14
C VAL A 912 32.84 47.25 -11.18
N PHE A 913 33.55 46.13 -10.99
CA PHE A 913 33.52 44.96 -11.89
C PHE A 913 34.28 43.70 -11.37
N ASN A 914 34.16 42.60 -12.13
CA ASN A 914 34.30 41.20 -11.71
C ASN A 914 35.40 40.47 -12.48
N SER A 915 36.13 39.56 -11.82
CA SER A 915 36.79 38.42 -12.46
C SER A 915 37.15 37.33 -11.43
N ASP A 916 37.13 36.08 -11.87
CA ASP A 916 37.44 34.86 -11.12
C ASP A 916 38.94 34.74 -10.75
N VAL A 917 39.27 33.84 -9.80
CA VAL A 917 40.19 32.69 -9.97
C VAL A 917 40.33 31.90 -8.64
N SER A 918 40.84 30.67 -8.72
CA SER A 918 40.91 29.63 -7.68
C SER A 918 42.07 29.75 -6.68
N GLU A 919 42.02 28.90 -5.64
CA GLU A 919 43.16 28.40 -4.83
C GLU A 919 43.90 29.36 -3.88
N SER A 920 44.48 28.92 -2.75
CA SER A 920 44.21 27.72 -1.93
C SER A 920 44.83 27.83 -0.52
N ASN A 921 44.39 26.92 0.37
CA ASN A 921 45.16 26.27 1.44
C ASN A 921 45.57 26.99 2.75
N HIS A 922 45.76 26.09 3.75
CA HIS A 922 46.33 26.24 5.10
C HIS A 922 45.55 27.10 6.12
N HIS A 923 44.91 26.46 7.11
CA HIS A 923 45.48 25.96 8.40
C HIS A 923 45.66 27.10 9.43
N ASP A 924 45.28 26.94 10.71
CA ASP A 924 45.70 25.79 11.52
C ASP A 924 44.77 25.38 12.70
N HIS A 925 45.26 24.51 13.57
CA HIS A 925 44.53 23.74 14.61
C HIS A 925 43.95 24.48 15.85
N PHE A 926 42.89 23.86 16.38
CA PHE A 926 42.58 23.46 17.79
C PHE A 926 43.51 23.92 18.94
N PRO A 927 42.97 24.15 20.17
CA PRO A 927 42.49 23.08 21.08
C PRO A 927 40.96 23.11 21.32
N GLU A 928 40.24 21.99 21.36
CA GLU A 928 40.13 20.96 22.42
C GLU A 928 39.34 21.39 23.70
N THR A 929 38.05 21.04 23.68
CA THR A 929 37.32 20.17 24.64
C THR A 929 37.85 19.94 26.07
N LEU A 930 36.91 19.75 27.02
CA LEU A 930 36.67 18.46 27.71
C LEU A 930 35.51 18.55 28.76
N VAL A 931 34.72 17.46 28.89
CA VAL A 931 34.11 16.92 30.14
C VAL A 931 33.09 17.79 30.94
N SER A 932 31.90 17.32 31.37
CA SER A 932 31.15 16.06 31.15
C SER A 932 29.73 16.10 31.78
N SER A 933 29.00 14.98 31.61
CA SER A 933 28.12 14.29 32.61
C SER A 933 26.74 14.86 33.03
N ASP A 934 25.73 14.06 32.61
CA ASP A 934 24.59 13.54 33.38
C ASP A 934 23.26 14.32 33.57
N ARG A 935 22.20 13.70 32.99
CA ARG A 935 20.97 13.13 33.62
C ARG A 935 20.37 13.90 34.83
N ALA A 936 19.04 14.04 34.95
CA ALA A 936 18.01 13.06 34.61
C ALA A 936 16.58 13.66 34.49
N SER A 937 15.68 12.89 33.83
CA SER A 937 14.22 12.73 34.07
C SER A 937 13.43 13.82 34.83
N SER A 938 12.26 14.23 34.37
CA SER A 938 11.05 13.37 34.49
C SER A 938 9.86 13.79 33.59
N GLU A 939 8.90 12.87 33.49
CA GLU A 939 7.78 12.81 32.53
C GLU A 939 6.56 13.68 32.93
N ALA A 940 5.70 14.03 31.96
CA ALA A 940 4.30 13.54 31.91
C ALA A 940 3.45 14.12 30.73
N SER A 941 3.27 13.29 29.70
CA SER A 941 2.08 13.09 28.84
C SER A 941 0.97 14.16 28.69
N LEU A 942 0.54 14.47 27.44
CA LEU A 942 -0.73 13.97 26.83
C LEU A 942 -1.08 14.59 25.44
N ILE A 943 -1.12 13.72 24.40
CA ILE A 943 -2.17 13.55 23.37
C ILE A 943 -2.45 14.57 22.21
N LEU A 944 -2.55 13.99 20.99
CA LEU A 944 -3.25 14.34 19.71
C LEU A 944 -2.78 15.46 18.72
N GLU A 945 -2.09 14.99 17.67
CA GLU A 945 -2.43 14.99 16.22
C GLU A 945 -2.64 16.24 15.32
N ALA A 946 -2.18 16.02 14.07
CA ALA A 946 -2.69 16.45 12.75
C ALA A 946 -2.48 17.89 12.23
N LEU A 947 -1.69 17.99 11.15
CA LEU A 947 -1.77 19.05 10.14
C LEU A 947 -2.78 18.68 9.04
N THR A 948 -3.36 19.68 8.37
CA THR A 948 -3.35 19.88 6.90
C THR A 948 -4.00 21.24 6.60
N HIS A 949 -3.27 22.18 5.97
CA HIS A 949 -3.19 22.45 4.52
C HIS A 949 -4.42 23.12 3.90
N ALA A 950 -4.18 24.11 3.04
CA ALA A 950 -5.18 24.96 2.42
C ALA A 950 -4.70 25.50 1.04
N ASP A 951 -5.67 25.93 0.24
CA ASP A 951 -5.62 26.97 -0.80
C ASP A 951 -4.79 26.79 -2.10
N ASP A 952 -5.51 26.33 -3.14
CA ASP A 952 -5.95 27.15 -4.30
C ASP A 952 -5.03 27.59 -5.48
N SER A 953 -5.46 27.14 -6.69
CA SER A 953 -6.01 27.99 -7.79
C SER A 953 -5.24 28.24 -9.13
N PHE A 954 -6.04 28.37 -10.22
CA PHE A 954 -5.74 28.85 -11.60
C PHE A 954 -4.76 28.01 -12.47
N ALA A 955 -4.75 27.98 -13.82
CA ALA A 955 -5.56 28.48 -14.97
C ALA A 955 -5.01 27.82 -16.29
N ASP A 956 -5.56 27.85 -17.53
CA ASP A 956 -6.86 28.11 -18.18
C ASP A 956 -6.72 27.81 -19.72
N LEU A 957 -7.76 28.03 -20.54
CA LEU A 957 -7.76 28.33 -22.01
C LEU A 957 -7.71 27.21 -23.10
N LEU A 958 -8.43 27.49 -24.22
CA LEU A 958 -8.43 26.89 -25.58
C LEU A 958 -8.94 25.41 -25.73
N SER A 959 -9.98 24.99 -26.47
CA SER A 959 -11.00 25.51 -27.42
C SER A 959 -10.90 25.05 -28.90
N VAL A 960 -12.06 24.68 -29.49
CA VAL A 960 -12.46 24.74 -30.94
C VAL A 960 -12.36 23.47 -31.86
N ASN A 961 -13.52 23.09 -32.46
CA ASN A 961 -13.80 22.31 -33.71
C ASN A 961 -13.58 20.76 -33.76
N PHE A 962 -14.32 19.93 -34.55
CA PHE A 962 -15.55 20.13 -35.36
C PHE A 962 -16.29 18.78 -35.70
N ASN A 963 -17.62 18.86 -35.93
CA ASN A 963 -18.51 18.08 -36.83
C ASN A 963 -18.65 16.52 -36.80
N HIS A 964 -19.81 16.08 -36.28
CA HIS A 964 -20.98 15.52 -37.02
C HIS A 964 -20.85 14.41 -38.13
N LEU A 965 -21.45 13.23 -37.80
CA LEU A 965 -22.59 12.57 -38.49
C LEU A 965 -22.40 11.59 -39.70
N VAL A 966 -23.25 10.53 -39.70
CA VAL A 966 -23.59 9.54 -40.77
C VAL A 966 -22.52 8.46 -41.07
N GLY A 967 -22.83 7.15 -41.24
CA GLY A 967 -24.08 6.42 -40.96
C GLY A 967 -24.32 5.16 -41.85
N LEU A 968 -25.13 4.21 -41.32
CA LEU A 968 -25.78 3.07 -42.00
C LEU A 968 -24.96 1.82 -42.44
N VAL A 969 -25.57 0.64 -42.18
CA VAL A 969 -25.26 -0.75 -42.68
C VAL A 969 -23.86 -1.31 -42.31
N GLY A 970 -23.70 -2.52 -41.78
CA GLY A 970 -24.67 -3.56 -41.37
C GLY A 970 -24.25 -4.95 -41.85
N HIS A 971 -24.23 -5.96 -40.96
CA HIS A 971 -24.05 -7.36 -41.35
C HIS A 971 -24.56 -8.34 -40.28
N GLU A 972 -25.35 -9.33 -40.70
CA GLU A 972 -25.53 -10.60 -39.99
C GLU A 972 -24.39 -11.56 -40.41
N LEU A 973 -23.95 -12.47 -39.53
CA LEU A 973 -24.35 -13.89 -39.61
C LEU A 973 -23.73 -14.75 -38.47
N LEU A 974 -24.62 -15.47 -37.79
CA LEU A 974 -24.50 -16.83 -37.23
C LEU A 974 -23.12 -17.53 -37.17
N ALA A 975 -22.74 -17.90 -35.94
CA ALA A 975 -22.30 -19.26 -35.59
C ALA A 975 -22.75 -19.57 -34.15
#